data_AF-A0AAW6CSJ7-F1
#
_entry.id   AF-A0AAW6CSJ7-F1
#
_cell.length_a   1.000
_cell.length_b   1.000
_cell.length_c   1.000
_cell.angle_alpha   90.00
_cell.angle_beta   90.00
_cell.angle_gamma   90.00
#
_symmetry.space_group_name_H-M   'P 1'
#
loop_
_entity.id
_entity.type
_entity.pdbx_description
1 polymer ?
#
loop_
_entity_poly.entity_id
_entity_poly.type
_entity_poly.pdbx_seq_one_letter_code
_entity_poly.pdbx_strand_id
1 'polypeptide(L)'
;MLKVEKRDGTIVDFAIAKIVNAIQKAFDSCKMAYDPQIFDLLVLRVSADVQPKIKNDIVSVEDIQDSVERVLSQAGYTEVAKAYILYRKQRENIRRIENTTLDYKNIVDAYLDDLEQEQLQDQPSLYSVGGLILSNSGAITRNYWLSEVYDASIKEAHNSGLIHIHDLDMLTGDSASWSLLTLIRQGITGMPGQVHSKAPKHLMTLCNQMVNVLGILQNEWAGAQSFSSFDTYLAPYVKKEKLSLSDVKKALEAFIYGVNIPSRWGTKTPFSNVLFDMQVPQALKDTKAWVGNEQMDFTYGQCQKEMHIIQEAFFSILLEGDAKQNGFPFPIVTVLLDKNFDFDEKSYTNLFRCAGKYGMPYFVNASMVQRDPYRPLDLKHWNYKPGFYSYPENSGSIGTVTINLVRLAWLAEDETDFFRSLDEVLALSCRSLQIKRQVLTKLFRSGLYPYTACYIDSFERHFSTIGIVGMNEAGINAKWLQKDMGHKSTQEFARKVLSHIRDVLMKQQESTHCLYNLEATPAESVSYRFAKKDQDLYPAMKTAGIVSYTNSSQLPLENEEDLFASLQIQETIQSLYNGGVSFSIPMAKGMEDTTAVKTLVQSIIKHFSIYDFMLSPVYSICPDHGYISGLVKQCPQCEKECTVWARMAGYYHPVNFQNEKVRQDFIRQHPYILE
;
A
#
# COMPACT_ATOMS: atom_id res chain seq x y z
N MET A 1 -45.68 10.13 27.52
CA MET A 1 -44.76 11.10 28.16
C MET A 1 -43.64 11.36 27.19
N LEU A 2 -43.30 12.63 26.98
CA LEU A 2 -42.25 13.03 26.05
C LEU A 2 -40.88 12.56 26.54
N LYS A 3 -40.07 12.03 25.64
CA LYS A 3 -38.76 11.44 25.94
C LYS A 3 -37.65 12.09 25.12
N VAL A 4 -36.44 12.03 25.65
CA VAL A 4 -35.22 12.54 25.00
C VAL A 4 -34.28 11.38 24.75
N GLU A 5 -33.89 11.20 23.49
CA GLU A 5 -32.79 10.33 23.12
C GLU A 5 -31.47 11.08 23.29
N LYS A 6 -30.61 10.57 24.17
CA LYS A 6 -29.26 11.08 24.34
C LYS A 6 -28.34 10.53 23.24
N ARG A 7 -27.16 11.15 23.09
CA ARG A 7 -26.14 10.77 22.09
C ARG A 7 -25.63 9.31 22.25
N ASP A 8 -25.78 8.71 23.42
CA ASP A 8 -25.40 7.32 23.72
C ASP A 8 -26.56 6.32 23.46
N GLY A 9 -27.66 6.77 22.86
CA GLY A 9 -28.87 5.97 22.62
C GLY A 9 -29.75 5.79 23.85
N THR A 10 -29.37 6.33 25.02
CA THR A 10 -30.21 6.21 26.23
C THR A 10 -31.43 7.13 26.15
N ILE A 11 -32.59 6.58 26.48
CA ILE A 11 -33.86 7.32 26.47
C ILE A 11 -34.20 7.74 27.89
N VAL A 12 -34.39 9.04 28.10
CA VAL A 12 -34.75 9.63 29.41
C VAL A 12 -35.98 10.52 29.29
N ASP A 13 -36.63 10.82 30.41
CA ASP A 13 -37.78 11.72 30.39
C ASP A 13 -37.37 13.15 30.00
N PHE A 14 -38.21 13.78 29.18
CA PHE A 14 -38.07 15.18 28.82
C PHE A 14 -38.31 16.05 30.05
N ALA A 15 -37.32 16.87 30.40
CA ALA A 15 -37.38 17.77 31.54
C ALA A 15 -37.03 19.19 31.11
N ILE A 16 -38.03 20.07 31.07
CA ILE A 16 -37.85 21.48 30.70
C ILE A 16 -36.83 22.19 31.61
N ALA A 17 -36.73 21.77 32.87
CA ALA A 17 -35.74 22.26 33.82
C ALA A 17 -34.29 22.10 33.32
N LYS A 18 -34.00 21.11 32.46
CA LYS A 18 -32.66 20.96 31.86
C LYS A 18 -32.38 22.03 30.81
N ILE A 19 -33.39 22.46 30.05
CA ILE A 19 -33.29 23.56 29.08
C ILE A 19 -33.09 24.88 29.84
N VAL A 20 -33.92 25.13 30.88
CA VAL A 20 -33.79 26.27 31.80
C VAL A 20 -32.37 26.38 32.33
N ASN A 21 -31.86 25.31 32.95
CA ASN A 21 -30.53 25.31 33.54
C ASN A 21 -29.41 25.53 32.51
N ALA A 22 -29.59 25.09 31.26
CA ALA A 22 -28.59 25.25 30.22
C ALA A 22 -28.55 26.69 29.67
N ILE A 23 -29.72 27.29 29.47
CA ILE A 23 -29.85 28.70 29.05
C ILE A 23 -29.35 29.62 30.17
N GLN A 24 -29.76 29.38 31.42
CA GLN A 24 -29.30 30.08 32.62
C GLN A 24 -27.77 30.15 32.68
N LYS A 25 -27.10 29.00 32.57
CA LYS A 25 -25.63 28.93 32.61
C LYS A 25 -24.98 29.72 31.48
N ALA A 26 -25.61 29.78 30.30
CA ALA A 26 -25.11 30.59 29.20
C ALA A 26 -25.19 32.10 29.53
N PHE A 27 -26.32 32.57 30.06
CA PHE A 27 -26.47 33.96 30.53
C PHE A 27 -25.47 34.31 31.63
N ASP A 28 -25.33 33.43 32.63
CA ASP A 28 -24.39 33.61 33.75
C ASP A 28 -22.94 33.68 33.26
N SER A 29 -22.56 32.84 32.29
CA SER A 29 -21.20 32.83 31.72
C SER A 29 -20.86 34.13 30.97
N CYS A 30 -21.87 34.79 30.41
CA CYS A 30 -21.72 36.10 29.76
C CYS A 30 -21.82 37.27 30.74
N LYS A 31 -22.10 37.00 32.03
CA LYS A 31 -22.46 38.01 33.05
C LYS A 31 -23.57 38.96 32.58
N MET A 32 -24.50 38.43 31.79
CA MET A 32 -25.60 39.21 31.21
C MET A 32 -26.81 39.10 32.13
N ALA A 33 -27.27 40.23 32.65
CA ALA A 33 -28.54 40.30 33.37
C ALA A 33 -29.69 40.07 32.40
N TYR A 34 -30.70 39.32 32.84
CA TYR A 34 -31.92 39.06 32.09
C TYR A 34 -33.13 39.28 33.00
N ASP A 35 -34.23 39.74 32.42
CA ASP A 35 -35.50 39.82 33.13
C ASP A 35 -36.15 38.43 33.23
N PRO A 36 -36.65 38.01 34.40
CA PRO A 36 -37.26 36.68 34.57
C PRO A 36 -38.41 36.39 33.58
N GLN A 37 -39.24 37.38 33.26
CA GLN A 37 -40.36 37.20 32.33
C GLN A 37 -39.87 37.00 30.89
N ILE A 38 -38.80 37.70 30.51
CA ILE A 38 -38.17 37.53 29.19
C ILE A 38 -37.47 36.16 29.10
N PHE A 39 -36.83 35.71 30.18
CA PHE A 39 -36.19 34.41 30.24
C PHE A 39 -37.21 33.26 30.11
N ASP A 40 -38.33 33.34 30.83
CA ASP A 40 -39.42 32.36 30.72
C ASP A 40 -39.98 32.31 29.29
N LEU A 41 -40.12 33.47 28.64
CA LEU A 41 -40.53 33.54 27.24
C LEU A 41 -39.54 32.85 26.29
N LEU A 42 -38.22 32.98 26.53
CA LEU A 42 -37.20 32.27 25.73
C LEU A 42 -37.30 30.76 25.90
N VAL A 43 -37.47 30.27 27.13
CA VAL A 43 -37.62 28.84 27.42
C VAL A 43 -38.88 28.26 26.76
N LEU A 44 -39.99 29.00 26.83
CA LEU A 44 -41.23 28.63 26.16
C LEU A 44 -41.07 28.60 24.64
N ARG A 45 -40.36 29.59 24.07
CA ARG A 45 -40.07 29.64 22.64
C ARG A 45 -39.17 28.48 22.19
N VAL A 46 -38.16 28.09 22.97
CA VAL A 46 -37.38 26.87 22.72
C VAL A 46 -38.27 25.63 22.75
N SER A 47 -39.16 25.53 23.74
CA SER A 47 -40.06 24.37 23.86
C SER A 47 -41.01 24.26 22.66
N ALA A 48 -41.54 25.39 22.18
CA ALA A 48 -42.36 25.44 20.97
C ALA A 48 -41.55 25.07 19.71
N ASP A 49 -40.30 25.50 19.64
CA ASP A 49 -39.39 25.25 18.53
C ASP A 49 -38.90 23.78 18.44
N VAL A 50 -38.89 23.09 19.58
CA VAL A 50 -38.64 21.64 19.72
C VAL A 50 -39.84 20.81 19.29
N GLN A 51 -41.07 21.30 19.48
CA GLN A 51 -42.30 20.55 19.22
C GLN A 51 -42.39 19.89 17.82
N PRO A 52 -42.07 20.57 16.71
CA PRO A 52 -42.12 19.95 15.38
C PRO A 52 -41.01 18.92 15.12
N LYS A 53 -39.99 18.81 15.99
CA LYS A 53 -38.87 17.88 15.86
C LYS A 53 -39.13 16.54 16.56
N ILE A 54 -40.21 16.44 17.32
CA ILE A 54 -40.59 15.21 18.05
C ILE A 54 -41.13 14.19 17.06
N LYS A 55 -40.57 12.97 17.10
CA LYS A 55 -41.05 11.80 16.33
C LYS A 55 -41.28 10.65 17.29
N ASN A 56 -42.45 10.02 17.22
CA ASN A 56 -42.84 8.90 18.10
C ASN A 56 -42.62 9.21 19.61
N ASP A 57 -43.06 10.39 20.06
CA ASP A 57 -42.86 10.90 21.43
C ASP A 57 -41.40 11.06 21.90
N ILE A 58 -40.43 10.95 20.99
CA ILE A 58 -39.00 11.08 21.25
C ILE A 58 -38.44 12.29 20.47
N VAL A 59 -37.54 13.03 21.11
CA VAL A 59 -36.72 14.06 20.44
C VAL A 59 -35.25 13.84 20.77
N SER A 60 -34.36 14.09 19.81
CA SER A 60 -32.92 13.97 20.07
C SER A 60 -32.42 15.13 20.93
N VAL A 61 -31.38 14.87 21.73
CA VAL A 61 -30.72 15.93 22.49
C VAL A 61 -30.08 16.98 21.58
N GLU A 62 -29.69 16.62 20.35
CA GLU A 62 -29.15 17.56 19.36
C GLU A 62 -30.23 18.54 18.88
N ASP A 63 -31.42 18.03 18.56
CA ASP A 63 -32.56 18.84 18.14
C ASP A 63 -32.95 19.88 19.18
N ILE A 64 -32.89 19.53 20.47
CA ILE A 64 -33.12 20.46 21.58
C ILE A 64 -32.02 21.51 21.62
N GLN A 65 -30.75 21.11 21.51
CA GLN A 65 -29.61 22.02 21.55
C GLN A 65 -29.63 23.03 20.40
N ASP A 66 -29.95 22.57 19.19
CA ASP A 66 -30.05 23.43 18.01
C ASP A 66 -31.23 24.40 18.12
N SER A 67 -32.32 23.98 18.79
CA SER A 67 -33.47 24.86 19.09
C SER A 67 -33.07 25.97 20.07
N VAL A 68 -32.28 25.65 21.09
CA VAL A 68 -31.75 26.66 22.04
C VAL A 68 -30.88 27.68 21.32
N GLU A 69 -29.94 27.21 20.48
CA GLU A 69 -29.05 28.08 19.70
C GLU A 69 -29.83 29.01 18.76
N ARG A 70 -30.78 28.45 18.01
CA ARG A 70 -31.64 29.19 17.09
C ARG A 70 -32.45 30.25 17.79
N VAL A 71 -33.12 29.91 18.89
CA VAL A 71 -33.99 30.83 19.63
C VAL A 71 -33.20 31.96 20.28
N LEU A 72 -32.05 31.66 20.90
CA LEU A 72 -31.19 32.70 21.49
C LEU A 72 -30.67 33.67 20.41
N SER A 73 -30.28 33.14 19.25
CA SER A 73 -29.83 33.95 18.12
C SER A 73 -30.94 34.85 17.56
N GLN A 74 -32.15 34.30 17.36
CA GLN A 74 -33.30 35.04 16.84
C GLN A 74 -33.85 36.08 17.82
N ALA A 75 -33.66 35.88 19.13
CA ALA A 75 -34.12 36.79 20.17
C ALA A 75 -33.13 37.92 20.47
N GLY A 76 -32.02 38.04 19.72
CA GLY A 76 -31.03 39.09 19.88
C GLY A 76 -29.96 38.80 20.95
N TYR A 77 -29.94 37.59 21.52
CA TYR A 77 -28.94 37.16 22.51
C TYR A 77 -27.76 36.44 21.87
N THR A 78 -27.16 37.06 20.84
CA THR A 78 -26.09 36.45 20.03
C THR A 78 -24.88 36.03 20.85
N GLU A 79 -24.47 36.84 21.84
CA GLU A 79 -23.32 36.52 22.70
C GLU A 79 -23.62 35.34 23.64
N VAL A 80 -24.86 35.23 24.14
CA VAL A 80 -25.31 34.09 24.95
C VAL A 80 -25.39 32.82 24.11
N ALA A 81 -25.86 32.92 22.87
CA ALA A 81 -25.85 31.81 21.92
C ALA A 81 -24.41 31.30 21.65
N LYS A 82 -23.45 32.20 21.42
CA LYS A 82 -22.03 31.84 21.25
C LYS A 82 -21.46 31.12 22.48
N ALA A 83 -21.72 31.64 23.68
CA ALA A 83 -21.27 31.01 24.91
C ALA A 83 -21.86 29.60 25.10
N TYR A 84 -23.14 29.43 24.76
CA TYR A 84 -23.81 28.13 24.76
C TYR A 84 -23.16 27.14 23.77
N ILE A 85 -22.89 27.57 22.54
CA ILE A 85 -22.20 26.77 21.51
C ILE A 85 -20.80 26.35 21.99
N LEU A 86 -20.02 27.29 22.54
CA LEU A 86 -18.68 27.02 23.05
C LEU A 86 -18.69 26.01 24.20
N TYR A 87 -19.65 26.12 25.13
CA TYR A 87 -19.81 25.16 26.23
C TYR A 87 -20.22 23.77 25.73
N ARG A 88 -21.10 23.68 24.73
CA ARG A 88 -21.44 22.41 24.04
C ARG A 88 -20.19 21.78 23.45
N LYS A 89 -19.35 22.57 22.76
CA LYS A 89 -18.10 22.08 22.18
C LYS A 89 -17.07 21.66 23.24
N GLN A 90 -16.94 22.38 24.35
CA GLN A 90 -16.07 21.97 25.45
C GLN A 90 -16.54 20.66 26.11
N ARG A 91 -17.85 20.49 26.33
CA ARG A 91 -18.40 19.23 26.88
C ARG A 91 -18.25 18.05 25.93
N GLU A 92 -18.37 18.29 24.63
CA GLU A 92 -18.05 17.31 23.60
C GLU A 92 -16.57 16.91 23.64
N ASN A 93 -15.66 17.89 23.74
CA ASN A 93 -14.22 17.63 23.86
C ASN A 93 -13.87 16.85 25.13
N ILE A 94 -14.45 17.18 26.29
CA ILE A 94 -14.21 16.46 27.56
C ILE A 94 -14.67 14.99 27.44
N ARG A 95 -15.86 14.75 26.90
CA ARG A 95 -16.36 13.39 26.66
C ARG A 95 -15.50 12.63 25.65
N ARG A 96 -14.99 13.33 24.63
CA ARG A 96 -14.02 12.75 23.70
C ARG A 96 -12.78 12.27 24.45
N ILE A 97 -12.23 13.07 25.37
CA ILE A 97 -11.06 12.71 26.19
C ILE A 97 -11.35 11.51 27.11
N GLU A 98 -12.50 11.48 27.79
CA GLU A 98 -12.91 10.34 28.65
C GLU A 98 -13.05 9.04 27.85
N ASN A 99 -13.69 9.08 26.68
CA ASN A 99 -13.76 7.93 25.77
C ASN A 99 -12.37 7.52 25.28
N THR A 100 -11.47 8.48 25.00
CA THR A 100 -10.11 8.19 24.54
C THR A 100 -9.30 7.42 25.60
N THR A 101 -9.53 7.70 26.90
CA THR A 101 -8.80 7.02 27.99
C THR A 101 -9.19 5.54 28.15
N LEU A 102 -10.48 5.24 28.00
CA LEU A 102 -10.99 3.86 27.92
C LEU A 102 -10.51 3.13 26.65
N ASP A 103 -10.37 3.87 25.54
CA ASP A 103 -9.89 3.34 24.26
C ASP A 103 -8.42 2.86 24.34
N TYR A 104 -7.51 3.59 25.02
CA TYR A 104 -6.11 3.17 25.14
C TYR A 104 -5.91 1.86 25.89
N LYS A 105 -6.65 1.67 27.00
CA LYS A 105 -6.61 0.40 27.74
C LYS A 105 -7.09 -0.73 26.83
N ASN A 106 -8.20 -0.54 26.15
CA ASN A 106 -8.76 -1.54 25.25
C ASN A 106 -7.81 -1.88 24.08
N ILE A 107 -7.09 -0.91 23.52
CA ILE A 107 -6.11 -1.15 22.45
C ILE A 107 -4.96 -2.03 22.95
N VAL A 108 -4.45 -1.75 24.17
CA VAL A 108 -3.37 -2.54 24.77
C VAL A 108 -3.85 -3.94 25.15
N ASP A 109 -4.97 -4.04 25.87
CA ASP A 109 -5.57 -5.31 26.27
C ASP A 109 -5.91 -6.15 25.05
N ALA A 110 -6.48 -5.56 23.99
CA ALA A 110 -6.78 -6.26 22.74
C ALA A 110 -5.53 -6.79 22.01
N TYR A 111 -4.34 -6.22 22.23
CA TYR A 111 -3.11 -6.80 21.68
C TYR A 111 -2.54 -7.91 22.60
N LEU A 112 -2.68 -7.76 23.91
CA LEU A 112 -2.12 -8.69 24.90
C LEU A 112 -2.97 -9.95 25.11
N ASP A 113 -4.29 -9.78 25.15
CA ASP A 113 -5.26 -10.83 25.45
C ASP A 113 -5.68 -11.61 24.19
N ASP A 114 -5.55 -11.01 23.00
CA ASP A 114 -6.03 -11.55 21.74
C ASP A 114 -4.88 -12.18 20.91
N LEU A 115 -4.36 -13.31 21.41
CA LEU A 115 -3.51 -14.21 20.60
C LEU A 115 -4.28 -14.82 19.40
N GLU A 116 -5.60 -14.58 19.28
CA GLU A 116 -6.46 -15.06 18.20
C GLU A 116 -6.58 -14.09 17.02
N GLN A 117 -5.96 -12.90 17.06
CA GLN A 117 -5.92 -12.01 15.89
C GLN A 117 -5.21 -12.69 14.70
N GLU A 118 -5.91 -12.78 13.57
CA GLU A 118 -5.42 -13.39 12.31
C GLU A 118 -4.01 -12.91 11.93
N GLN A 119 -3.70 -11.62 12.13
CA GLN A 119 -2.37 -11.06 11.84
C GLN A 119 -1.24 -11.58 12.74
N LEU A 120 -1.52 -11.82 14.03
CA LEU A 120 -0.55 -12.38 14.97
C LEU A 120 -0.35 -13.89 14.74
N GLN A 121 -1.39 -14.57 14.25
CA GLN A 121 -1.29 -15.97 13.82
C GLN A 121 -0.45 -16.13 12.56
N ASP A 122 -0.60 -15.24 11.57
CA ASP A 122 0.16 -15.28 10.31
C ASP A 122 1.62 -14.87 10.46
N GLN A 123 1.91 -13.95 11.38
CA GLN A 123 3.27 -13.55 11.69
C GLN A 123 3.49 -13.50 13.21
N PRO A 124 3.88 -14.63 13.85
CA PRO A 124 4.14 -14.69 15.28
C PRO A 124 5.24 -13.72 15.75
N SER A 125 6.16 -13.35 14.85
CA SER A 125 7.18 -12.31 15.10
C SER A 125 6.57 -10.93 15.39
N LEU A 126 5.32 -10.69 14.99
CA LEU A 126 4.61 -9.47 15.34
C LEU A 126 4.28 -9.45 16.82
N TYR A 127 3.97 -10.58 17.47
CA TYR A 127 3.76 -10.62 18.93
C TYR A 127 5.05 -10.37 19.70
N SER A 128 5.29 -9.09 19.96
CA SER A 128 6.49 -8.58 20.58
C SER A 128 6.24 -7.18 21.13
N VAL A 129 7.20 -6.65 21.88
CA VAL A 129 7.17 -5.23 22.30
C VAL A 129 7.16 -4.29 21.09
N GLY A 130 7.90 -4.64 20.01
CA GLY A 130 7.93 -3.84 18.79
C GLY A 130 6.57 -3.82 18.07
N GLY A 131 5.93 -4.97 17.92
CA GLY A 131 4.58 -5.07 17.34
C GLY A 131 3.52 -4.38 18.18
N LEU A 132 3.63 -4.39 19.51
CA LEU A 132 2.73 -3.66 20.41
C LEU A 132 2.81 -2.15 20.15
N ILE A 133 4.03 -1.61 20.05
CA ILE A 133 4.26 -0.19 19.75
C ILE A 133 3.66 0.18 18.39
N LEU A 134 3.90 -0.65 17.36
CA LEU A 134 3.35 -0.43 16.02
C LEU A 134 1.82 -0.48 16.03
N SER A 135 1.22 -1.50 16.63
CA SER A 135 -0.24 -1.67 16.73
C SER A 135 -0.90 -0.45 17.38
N ASN A 136 -0.39 -0.04 18.55
CA ASN A 136 -0.94 1.08 19.30
C ASN A 136 -0.80 2.41 18.54
N SER A 137 0.41 2.70 18.02
CA SER A 137 0.64 3.93 17.26
C SER A 137 -0.20 3.97 15.97
N GLY A 138 -0.37 2.82 15.32
CA GLY A 138 -1.16 2.68 14.10
C GLY A 138 -2.64 2.92 14.33
N ALA A 139 -3.20 2.38 15.42
CA ALA A 139 -4.60 2.64 15.80
C ALA A 139 -4.86 4.12 16.05
N ILE A 140 -3.97 4.79 16.81
CA ILE A 140 -4.09 6.22 17.13
C ILE A 140 -3.99 7.07 15.86
N THR A 141 -3.00 6.78 15.01
CA THR A 141 -2.77 7.53 13.77
C THR A 141 -3.92 7.37 12.78
N ARG A 142 -4.47 6.15 12.66
CA ARG A 142 -5.65 5.89 11.84
C ARG A 142 -6.85 6.69 12.31
N ASN A 143 -7.08 6.72 13.62
CA ASN A 143 -8.15 7.52 14.20
C ASN A 143 -7.94 9.01 13.90
N TYR A 144 -6.72 9.53 14.02
CA TYR A 144 -6.41 10.92 13.67
C TYR A 144 -6.73 11.24 12.21
N TRP A 145 -6.30 10.41 11.25
CA TRP A 145 -6.64 10.57 9.83
C TRP A 145 -8.16 10.64 9.63
N LEU A 146 -8.90 9.67 10.17
CA LEU A 146 -10.33 9.53 9.93
C LEU A 146 -11.21 10.52 10.70
N SER A 147 -10.70 11.17 11.75
CA SER A 147 -11.50 12.07 12.61
C SER A 147 -11.09 13.53 12.51
N GLU A 148 -9.82 13.83 12.27
CA GLU A 148 -9.28 15.19 12.27
C GLU A 148 -8.84 15.66 10.88
N VAL A 149 -8.50 14.74 9.98
CA VAL A 149 -7.98 15.09 8.64
C VAL A 149 -9.04 14.94 7.55
N TYR A 150 -9.71 13.78 7.49
CA TYR A 150 -10.70 13.51 6.46
C TYR A 150 -12.09 13.98 6.86
N ASP A 151 -12.84 14.45 5.87
CA ASP A 151 -14.25 14.77 6.04
C ASP A 151 -15.12 13.51 6.22
N ALA A 152 -16.35 13.71 6.69
CA ALA A 152 -17.27 12.63 7.01
C ALA A 152 -17.58 11.70 5.82
N SER A 153 -17.64 12.22 4.59
CA SER A 153 -17.95 11.39 3.42
C SER A 153 -16.79 10.48 3.02
N ILE A 154 -15.54 10.96 3.13
CA ILE A 154 -14.35 10.13 2.90
C ILE A 154 -14.25 9.04 3.97
N LYS A 155 -14.44 9.43 5.24
CA LYS A 155 -14.45 8.51 6.37
C LYS A 155 -15.50 7.40 6.18
N GLU A 156 -16.72 7.78 5.81
CA GLU A 156 -17.81 6.81 5.64
C GLU A 156 -17.57 5.88 4.45
N ALA A 157 -17.05 6.38 3.34
CA ALA A 157 -16.71 5.53 2.20
C ALA A 157 -15.61 4.51 2.54
N HIS A 158 -14.61 4.91 3.34
CA HIS A 158 -13.63 3.99 3.88
C HIS A 158 -14.31 2.95 4.79
N ASN A 159 -15.04 3.41 5.82
CA ASN A 159 -15.62 2.55 6.85
C ASN A 159 -16.65 1.56 6.30
N SER A 160 -17.49 1.97 5.35
CA SER A 160 -18.51 1.12 4.71
C SER A 160 -17.94 0.08 3.75
N GLY A 161 -16.66 0.19 3.37
CA GLY A 161 -16.00 -0.69 2.41
C GLY A 161 -16.26 -0.32 0.95
N LEU A 162 -16.74 0.89 0.66
CA LEU A 162 -16.86 1.41 -0.70
C LEU A 162 -15.48 1.71 -1.30
N ILE A 163 -14.60 2.30 -0.49
CA ILE A 163 -13.18 2.47 -0.80
C ILE A 163 -12.32 1.94 0.35
N HIS A 164 -11.03 1.79 0.08
CA HIS A 164 -10.01 1.53 1.08
C HIS A 164 -8.90 2.55 0.93
N ILE A 165 -8.56 3.24 2.02
CA ILE A 165 -7.46 4.20 2.05
C ILE A 165 -6.32 3.45 2.74
N HIS A 166 -5.23 3.27 2.04
CA HIS A 166 -4.08 2.50 2.53
C HIS A 166 -3.25 3.32 3.53
N ASP A 167 -2.50 2.60 4.36
CA ASP A 167 -1.45 3.14 5.24
C ASP A 167 -1.92 4.25 6.19
N LEU A 168 -3.12 4.10 6.73
CA LEU A 168 -3.65 5.02 7.74
C LEU A 168 -2.96 4.88 9.11
N ASP A 169 -2.17 3.83 9.31
CA ASP A 169 -1.39 3.60 10.53
C ASP A 169 -0.15 4.49 10.64
N MET A 170 0.25 5.19 9.57
CA MET A 170 1.33 6.18 9.62
C MET A 170 0.90 7.54 9.07
N LEU A 171 1.45 8.62 9.64
CA LEU A 171 1.21 9.99 9.19
C LEU A 171 2.23 10.38 8.11
N THR A 172 2.28 9.61 7.03
CA THR A 172 3.30 9.75 5.98
C THR A 172 2.79 9.27 4.60
N GLY A 173 3.67 9.36 3.59
CA GLY A 173 3.47 8.81 2.25
C GLY A 173 3.51 7.28 2.21
N ASP A 174 3.14 6.71 1.08
CA ASP A 174 3.09 5.25 0.89
C ASP A 174 4.49 4.74 0.55
N SER A 175 4.93 4.85 -0.70
CA SER A 175 6.19 4.26 -1.18
C SER A 175 7.12 5.30 -1.79
N ALA A 176 8.42 4.99 -1.80
CA ALA A 176 9.45 5.87 -2.35
C ALA A 176 10.61 5.11 -3.00
N SER A 177 11.16 5.68 -4.05
CA SER A 177 12.41 5.28 -4.70
C SER A 177 13.44 6.37 -4.52
N TRP A 178 14.63 6.00 -4.08
CA TRP A 178 15.68 6.92 -3.67
C TRP A 178 16.81 6.92 -4.68
N SER A 179 17.36 8.10 -4.96
CA SER A 179 18.56 8.22 -5.77
C SER A 179 19.76 7.61 -5.04
N LEU A 180 20.19 6.42 -5.47
CA LEU A 180 21.39 5.77 -4.95
C LEU A 180 22.64 6.63 -5.22
N LEU A 181 22.65 7.36 -6.35
CA LEU A 181 23.72 8.30 -6.67
C LEU A 181 23.84 9.44 -5.65
N THR A 182 22.72 9.91 -5.08
CA THR A 182 22.72 10.92 -4.01
C THR A 182 23.41 10.38 -2.77
N LEU A 183 23.06 9.15 -2.33
CA LEU A 183 23.73 8.47 -1.22
C LEU A 183 25.23 8.26 -1.50
N ILE A 184 25.59 7.82 -2.71
CA ILE A 184 27.00 7.64 -3.12
C ILE A 184 27.79 8.94 -2.98
N ARG A 185 27.23 10.06 -3.41
CA ARG A 185 27.96 11.34 -3.47
C ARG A 185 28.02 12.06 -2.13
N GLN A 186 27.02 11.89 -1.27
CA GLN A 186 26.88 12.67 -0.04
C GLN A 186 27.13 11.85 1.22
N GLY A 187 26.79 10.56 1.22
CA GLY A 187 26.64 9.77 2.43
C GLY A 187 25.30 10.04 3.11
N ILE A 188 25.23 9.84 4.43
CA ILE A 188 24.07 10.04 5.27
C ILE A 188 24.27 11.36 6.02
N THR A 189 23.64 12.42 5.51
CA THR A 189 23.81 13.79 5.99
C THR A 189 22.43 14.43 6.10
N GLY A 190 21.85 14.53 7.30
CA GLY A 190 20.45 14.96 7.40
C GLY A 190 19.95 15.52 8.71
N MET A 191 20.41 15.00 9.85
CA MET A 191 19.90 15.42 11.15
C MET A 191 20.91 16.31 11.89
N PRO A 192 20.54 17.56 12.23
CA PRO A 192 21.32 18.39 13.14
C PRO A 192 21.56 17.66 14.47
N GLY A 193 22.80 17.68 14.96
CA GLY A 193 23.17 17.06 16.24
C GLY A 193 23.31 15.52 16.21
N GLN A 194 23.15 14.88 15.05
CA GLN A 194 23.41 13.45 14.86
C GLN A 194 24.74 13.19 14.16
N VAL A 195 25.22 11.96 14.24
CA VAL A 195 26.42 11.51 13.50
C VAL A 195 26.11 11.49 12.00
N HIS A 196 27.00 12.07 11.20
CA HIS A 196 26.91 12.07 9.74
C HIS A 196 27.94 11.11 9.15
N SER A 197 27.60 10.41 8.07
CA SER A 197 28.57 9.63 7.32
C SER A 197 29.10 10.43 6.14
N LYS A 198 30.38 10.20 5.79
CA LYS A 198 30.94 10.69 4.53
C LYS A 198 30.48 9.79 3.38
N ALA A 199 30.54 10.33 2.17
CA ALA A 199 30.41 9.60 0.91
C ALA A 199 31.21 8.27 0.95
N PRO A 200 30.57 7.11 0.72
CA PRO A 200 31.24 5.82 0.85
C PRO A 200 32.27 5.64 -0.27
N LYS A 201 33.53 5.37 0.12
CA LYS A 201 34.66 5.18 -0.82
C LYS A 201 34.94 3.71 -1.18
N HIS A 202 34.29 2.78 -0.49
CA HIS A 202 34.46 1.34 -0.66
C HIS A 202 33.10 0.64 -0.80
N LEU A 203 33.02 -0.42 -1.59
CA LEU A 203 31.77 -1.15 -1.84
C LEU A 203 31.08 -1.60 -0.55
N MET A 204 31.83 -2.21 0.38
CA MET A 204 31.31 -2.66 1.68
C MET A 204 30.70 -1.50 2.50
N THR A 205 31.33 -0.31 2.44
CA THR A 205 30.80 0.87 3.15
C THR A 205 29.51 1.35 2.51
N LEU A 206 29.40 1.32 1.18
CA LEU A 206 28.17 1.65 0.47
C LEU A 206 27.05 0.66 0.84
N CYS A 207 27.31 -0.64 0.83
CA CYS A 207 26.35 -1.67 1.26
C CYS A 207 25.79 -1.40 2.66
N ASN A 208 26.68 -1.15 3.64
CA ASN A 208 26.24 -0.82 5.00
C ASN A 208 25.44 0.49 5.07
N GLN A 209 25.82 1.51 4.31
CA GLN A 209 25.05 2.76 4.27
C GLN A 209 23.68 2.58 3.61
N MET A 210 23.54 1.73 2.58
CA MET A 210 22.25 1.39 1.98
C MET A 210 21.32 0.72 3.00
N VAL A 211 21.82 -0.24 3.79
CA VAL A 211 21.04 -0.86 4.88
C VAL A 211 20.54 0.18 5.88
N ASN A 212 21.44 1.08 6.32
CA ASN A 212 21.09 2.13 7.28
C ASN A 212 20.04 3.10 6.72
N VAL A 213 20.18 3.53 5.45
CA VAL A 213 19.24 4.45 4.81
C VAL A 213 17.86 3.83 4.68
N LEU A 214 17.77 2.58 4.20
CA LEU A 214 16.50 1.87 4.10
C LEU A 214 15.85 1.65 5.47
N GLY A 215 16.64 1.31 6.49
CA GLY A 215 16.14 1.17 7.86
C GLY A 215 15.66 2.49 8.48
N ILE A 216 16.35 3.60 8.21
CA ILE A 216 15.91 4.93 8.67
C ILE A 216 14.62 5.34 7.96
N LEU A 217 14.56 5.23 6.63
CA LEU A 217 13.44 5.70 5.83
C LEU A 217 12.18 4.84 6.02
N GLN A 218 12.30 3.58 6.44
CA GLN A 218 11.17 2.77 6.90
C GLN A 218 10.41 3.42 8.09
N ASN A 219 11.06 4.29 8.87
CA ASN A 219 10.39 5.02 9.95
C ASN A 219 9.69 6.31 9.48
N GLU A 220 10.01 6.78 8.26
CA GLU A 220 9.41 7.97 7.66
C GLU A 220 8.43 7.63 6.54
N TRP A 221 8.27 6.36 6.14
CA TRP A 221 7.40 5.92 5.04
C TRP A 221 6.69 4.62 5.39
N ALA A 222 5.46 4.42 4.89
CA ALA A 222 4.66 3.26 5.27
C ALA A 222 4.92 2.01 4.42
N GLY A 223 5.23 2.21 3.14
CA GLY A 223 5.37 1.17 2.12
C GLY A 223 6.80 1.02 1.61
N ALA A 224 6.90 0.41 0.43
CA ALA A 224 8.17 -0.05 -0.14
C ALA A 224 9.16 1.10 -0.38
N GLN A 225 10.42 0.85 -0.01
CA GLN A 225 11.57 1.74 -0.18
C GLN A 225 12.53 1.12 -1.19
N SER A 226 12.92 1.85 -2.25
CA SER A 226 13.68 1.25 -3.34
C SER A 226 14.93 2.01 -3.77
N PHE A 227 15.89 1.27 -4.33
CA PHE A 227 16.99 1.82 -5.11
C PHE A 227 16.90 1.34 -6.57
N SER A 228 17.06 2.29 -7.49
CA SER A 228 17.05 2.01 -8.92
C SER A 228 18.48 1.99 -9.47
N SER A 229 18.70 1.26 -10.58
CA SER A 229 20.04 1.09 -11.19
C SER A 229 21.10 0.54 -10.22
N PHE A 230 20.71 -0.43 -9.40
CA PHE A 230 21.53 -0.95 -8.30
C PHE A 230 22.87 -1.50 -8.80
N ASP A 231 22.85 -2.40 -9.78
CA ASP A 231 24.04 -3.00 -10.38
C ASP A 231 24.93 -1.98 -11.11
N THR A 232 24.31 -1.06 -11.87
CA THR A 232 25.02 0.00 -12.57
C THR A 232 25.78 0.92 -11.63
N TYR A 233 25.16 1.34 -10.51
CA TYR A 233 25.79 2.27 -9.57
C TYR A 233 26.83 1.61 -8.65
N LEU A 234 26.76 0.30 -8.42
CA LEU A 234 27.77 -0.43 -7.66
C LEU A 234 29.01 -0.79 -8.51
N ALA A 235 28.84 -1.00 -9.83
CA ALA A 235 29.92 -1.47 -10.72
C ALA A 235 31.20 -0.61 -10.72
N PRO A 236 31.15 0.73 -10.60
CA PRO A 236 32.36 1.56 -10.49
C PRO A 236 33.24 1.23 -9.29
N TYR A 237 32.67 0.83 -8.15
CA TYR A 237 33.44 0.44 -6.96
C TYR A 237 34.24 -0.83 -7.24
N VAL A 238 33.58 -1.84 -7.84
CA VAL A 238 34.21 -3.09 -8.27
C VAL A 238 35.37 -2.82 -9.23
N LYS A 239 35.19 -1.89 -10.17
CA LYS A 239 36.22 -1.52 -11.16
C LYS A 239 37.41 -0.81 -10.52
N LYS A 240 37.15 0.24 -9.72
CA LYS A 240 38.18 1.06 -9.07
C LYS A 240 39.06 0.22 -8.15
N GLU A 241 38.41 -0.63 -7.34
CA GLU A 241 39.09 -1.44 -6.33
C GLU A 241 39.58 -2.78 -6.87
N LYS A 242 39.25 -3.13 -8.13
CA LYS A 242 39.57 -4.42 -8.78
C LYS A 242 39.08 -5.62 -7.96
N LEU A 243 37.85 -5.52 -7.45
CA LEU A 243 37.28 -6.53 -6.55
C LEU A 243 37.04 -7.85 -7.28
N SER A 244 37.34 -8.96 -6.59
CA SER A 244 36.99 -10.29 -7.06
C SER A 244 35.50 -10.59 -6.80
N LEU A 245 34.98 -11.64 -7.44
CA LEU A 245 33.63 -12.15 -7.14
C LEU A 245 33.43 -12.42 -5.64
N SER A 246 34.46 -12.94 -4.95
CA SER A 246 34.40 -13.22 -3.50
C SER A 246 34.29 -11.94 -2.67
N ASP A 247 35.01 -10.87 -3.05
CA ASP A 247 34.97 -9.60 -2.33
C ASP A 247 33.61 -8.92 -2.51
N VAL A 248 33.07 -8.94 -3.73
CA VAL A 248 31.74 -8.42 -4.05
C VAL A 248 30.67 -9.21 -3.30
N LYS A 249 30.76 -10.55 -3.28
CA LYS A 249 29.84 -11.41 -2.55
C LYS A 249 29.78 -11.05 -1.06
N LYS A 250 30.92 -10.91 -0.38
CA LYS A 250 30.97 -10.50 1.04
C LYS A 250 30.30 -9.15 1.29
N ALA A 251 30.48 -8.18 0.39
CA ALA A 251 29.85 -6.87 0.51
C ALA A 251 28.33 -6.93 0.31
N LEU A 252 27.85 -7.73 -0.65
CA LEU A 252 26.43 -7.92 -0.91
C LEU A 252 25.74 -8.78 0.16
N GLU A 253 26.43 -9.74 0.77
CA GLU A 253 25.94 -10.48 1.93
C GLU A 253 25.56 -9.53 3.07
N ALA A 254 26.43 -8.56 3.39
CA ALA A 254 26.13 -7.55 4.42
C ALA A 254 24.85 -6.77 4.11
N PHE A 255 24.61 -6.45 2.82
CA PHE A 255 23.39 -5.75 2.39
C PHE A 255 22.16 -6.66 2.49
N ILE A 256 22.19 -7.85 1.88
CA ILE A 256 21.04 -8.77 1.81
C ILE A 256 20.63 -9.20 3.21
N TYR A 257 21.57 -9.66 4.05
CA TYR A 257 21.24 -10.03 5.43
C TYR A 257 20.81 -8.81 6.25
N GLY A 258 21.44 -7.64 6.04
CA GLY A 258 21.12 -6.41 6.75
C GLY A 258 19.66 -5.95 6.56
N VAL A 259 19.10 -6.09 5.35
CA VAL A 259 17.71 -5.70 5.08
C VAL A 259 16.67 -6.77 5.45
N ASN A 260 17.10 -8.00 5.78
CA ASN A 260 16.21 -9.07 6.24
C ASN A 260 16.23 -9.27 7.77
N ILE A 261 16.98 -8.44 8.50
CA ILE A 261 16.98 -8.46 9.96
C ILE A 261 16.24 -7.21 10.44
N PRO A 262 15.13 -7.34 11.19
CA PRO A 262 14.39 -6.19 11.68
C PRO A 262 15.27 -5.38 12.64
N SER A 263 15.28 -4.06 12.47
CA SER A 263 15.94 -3.14 13.37
C SER A 263 14.90 -2.32 14.16
N ARG A 264 15.33 -1.73 15.27
CA ARG A 264 14.51 -1.20 16.38
C ARG A 264 13.20 -0.48 15.96
N TRP A 265 12.14 -0.74 16.75
CA TRP A 265 10.78 -0.15 16.76
C TRP A 265 9.76 -0.68 15.75
N GLY A 266 10.07 -1.77 15.07
CA GLY A 266 9.09 -2.60 14.39
C GLY A 266 9.67 -3.98 14.16
N THR A 267 8.93 -5.05 14.46
CA THR A 267 9.38 -6.43 14.18
C THR A 267 9.36 -6.80 12.70
N LYS A 268 9.05 -5.83 11.84
CA LYS A 268 9.04 -5.96 10.37
C LYS A 268 10.37 -5.50 9.80
N THR A 269 10.93 -6.31 8.93
CA THR A 269 12.09 -5.95 8.09
C THR A 269 11.75 -4.78 7.17
N PRO A 270 12.74 -3.95 6.77
CA PRO A 270 12.53 -2.94 5.74
C PRO A 270 11.91 -3.54 4.48
N PHE A 271 10.71 -3.08 4.14
CA PHE A 271 10.09 -3.38 2.86
C PHE A 271 10.93 -2.71 1.77
N SER A 272 11.90 -3.45 1.24
CA SER A 272 12.93 -2.93 0.36
C SER A 272 12.85 -3.55 -1.02
N ASN A 273 13.21 -2.78 -2.05
CA ASN A 273 13.33 -3.24 -3.42
C ASN A 273 14.61 -2.71 -4.08
N VAL A 274 15.20 -3.53 -4.94
CA VAL A 274 16.32 -3.13 -5.80
C VAL A 274 16.00 -3.46 -7.25
N LEU A 275 16.24 -2.49 -8.13
CA LEU A 275 16.08 -2.67 -9.57
C LEU A 275 17.45 -2.81 -10.24
N PHE A 276 17.58 -3.86 -11.05
CA PHE A 276 18.74 -4.19 -11.86
C PHE A 276 18.51 -3.77 -13.31
N ASP A 277 19.49 -3.07 -13.87
CA ASP A 277 19.49 -2.69 -15.29
C ASP A 277 19.95 -3.85 -16.19
N MET A 278 20.74 -4.78 -15.64
CA MET A 278 21.41 -5.90 -16.30
C MET A 278 22.50 -5.51 -17.29
N GLN A 279 22.23 -4.50 -18.12
CA GLN A 279 23.16 -3.88 -19.06
C GLN A 279 23.29 -2.40 -18.73
N VAL A 280 24.45 -1.81 -19.03
CA VAL A 280 24.66 -0.38 -18.79
C VAL A 280 23.59 0.42 -19.54
N PRO A 281 22.75 1.21 -18.84
CA PRO A 281 21.72 2.00 -19.49
C PRO A 281 22.31 2.99 -20.49
N GLN A 282 21.65 3.14 -21.64
CA GLN A 282 22.13 4.02 -22.71
C GLN A 282 22.32 5.47 -22.25
N ALA A 283 21.47 5.96 -21.33
CA ALA A 283 21.57 7.29 -20.73
C ALA A 283 22.82 7.48 -19.84
N LEU A 284 23.39 6.40 -19.30
CA LEU A 284 24.56 6.42 -18.41
C LEU A 284 25.88 6.11 -19.14
N LYS A 285 25.81 5.47 -20.30
CA LYS A 285 26.95 4.91 -21.02
C LYS A 285 28.15 5.85 -21.15
N ASP A 286 27.91 7.11 -21.53
CA ASP A 286 28.96 8.11 -21.77
C ASP A 286 29.23 9.03 -20.57
N THR A 287 28.51 8.84 -19.46
CA THR A 287 28.67 9.64 -18.25
C THR A 287 29.81 9.10 -17.38
N LYS A 288 30.62 10.00 -16.80
CA LYS A 288 31.70 9.61 -15.88
C LYS A 288 31.12 8.91 -14.66
N ALA A 289 31.71 7.78 -14.30
CA ALA A 289 31.30 7.01 -13.15
C ALA A 289 31.66 7.71 -11.83
N TRP A 290 30.85 7.50 -10.80
CA TRP A 290 31.09 8.03 -9.46
C TRP A 290 31.50 6.94 -8.48
N VAL A 291 32.50 7.23 -7.64
CA VAL A 291 32.84 6.43 -6.46
C VAL A 291 32.99 7.39 -5.28
N GLY A 292 32.05 7.34 -4.36
CA GLY A 292 31.92 8.36 -3.33
C GLY A 292 31.63 9.74 -3.95
N ASN A 293 32.32 10.77 -3.46
CA ASN A 293 32.22 12.13 -3.97
C ASN A 293 33.23 12.44 -5.11
N GLU A 294 33.83 11.43 -5.72
CA GLU A 294 34.85 11.56 -6.77
C GLU A 294 34.33 11.01 -8.11
N GLN A 295 34.56 11.75 -9.20
CA GLN A 295 34.36 11.26 -10.56
C GLN A 295 35.57 10.45 -11.00
N MET A 296 35.32 9.29 -11.60
CA MET A 296 36.37 8.41 -12.12
C MET A 296 36.82 8.87 -13.51
N ASP A 297 37.99 8.39 -13.92
CA ASP A 297 38.53 8.60 -15.26
C ASP A 297 37.81 7.75 -16.34
N PHE A 298 37.00 6.78 -15.93
CA PHE A 298 36.16 5.94 -16.80
C PHE A 298 34.66 6.31 -16.73
N THR A 299 33.89 5.87 -17.73
CA THR A 299 32.43 6.01 -17.79
C THR A 299 31.71 4.75 -17.30
N TYR A 300 30.41 4.85 -17.00
CA TYR A 300 29.59 3.67 -16.68
C TYR A 300 29.58 2.65 -17.85
N GLY A 301 29.64 3.11 -19.11
CA GLY A 301 29.73 2.24 -20.29
C GLY A 301 30.95 1.31 -20.28
N GLN A 302 31.97 1.62 -19.50
CA GLN A 302 33.16 0.79 -19.33
C GLN A 302 33.03 -0.21 -18.16
N CYS A 303 31.89 -0.28 -17.48
CA CYS A 303 31.65 -1.07 -16.27
C CYS A 303 30.82 -2.35 -16.47
N GLN A 304 30.49 -2.75 -17.71
CA GLN A 304 29.61 -3.91 -17.96
C GLN A 304 30.15 -5.22 -17.35
N LYS A 305 31.47 -5.45 -17.42
CA LYS A 305 32.10 -6.63 -16.82
C LYS A 305 31.90 -6.64 -15.30
N GLU A 306 31.99 -5.48 -14.67
CA GLU A 306 31.82 -5.33 -13.23
C GLU A 306 30.35 -5.47 -12.80
N MET A 307 29.40 -5.07 -13.64
CA MET A 307 27.97 -5.38 -13.44
C MET A 307 27.72 -6.90 -13.42
N HIS A 308 28.33 -7.66 -14.34
CA HIS A 308 28.20 -9.12 -14.37
C HIS A 308 28.68 -9.77 -13.06
N ILE A 309 29.77 -9.27 -12.47
CA ILE A 309 30.29 -9.77 -11.18
C ILE A 309 29.27 -9.51 -10.05
N ILE A 310 28.65 -8.32 -10.04
CA ILE A 310 27.62 -7.97 -9.05
C ILE A 310 26.41 -8.87 -9.19
N GLN A 311 25.91 -9.05 -10.42
CA GLN A 311 24.74 -9.88 -10.71
C GLN A 311 25.00 -11.35 -10.32
N GLU A 312 26.15 -11.91 -10.72
CA GLU A 312 26.54 -13.28 -10.36
C GLU A 312 26.63 -13.46 -8.84
N ALA A 313 27.30 -12.54 -8.14
CA ALA A 313 27.43 -12.58 -6.67
C ALA A 313 26.07 -12.47 -5.98
N PHE A 314 25.23 -11.53 -6.41
CA PHE A 314 23.92 -11.26 -5.80
C PHE A 314 22.99 -12.47 -5.92
N PHE A 315 22.82 -13.02 -7.13
CA PHE A 315 21.95 -14.19 -7.33
C PHE A 315 22.54 -15.48 -6.74
N SER A 316 23.87 -15.60 -6.59
CA SER A 316 24.48 -16.71 -5.84
C SER A 316 24.04 -16.69 -4.37
N ILE A 317 24.07 -15.52 -3.72
CA ILE A 317 23.65 -15.38 -2.31
C ILE A 317 22.17 -15.76 -2.16
N LEU A 318 21.30 -15.28 -3.06
CA LEU A 318 19.88 -15.62 -3.02
C LEU A 318 19.63 -17.13 -3.21
N LEU A 319 20.41 -17.79 -4.07
CA LEU A 319 20.31 -19.24 -4.29
C LEU A 319 20.75 -20.08 -3.09
N GLU A 320 21.80 -19.62 -2.39
CA GLU A 320 22.32 -20.24 -1.18
C GLU A 320 21.30 -20.17 -0.03
N GLY A 321 20.54 -19.08 0.04
CA GLY A 321 19.54 -18.84 1.09
C GLY A 321 20.18 -18.44 2.42
N ASP A 322 19.36 -18.38 3.47
CA ASP A 322 19.82 -18.10 4.83
C ASP A 322 20.53 -19.32 5.46
N ALA A 323 20.91 -19.22 6.75
CA ALA A 323 21.56 -20.31 7.48
C ALA A 323 20.73 -21.61 7.58
N LYS A 324 19.43 -21.55 7.29
CA LYS A 324 18.49 -22.68 7.22
C LYS A 324 18.04 -22.99 5.79
N GLN A 325 18.68 -22.39 4.79
CA GLN A 325 18.32 -22.47 3.37
C GLN A 325 16.93 -21.91 3.02
N ASN A 326 16.39 -20.99 3.84
CA ASN A 326 15.22 -20.21 3.44
C ASN A 326 15.61 -19.23 2.32
N GLY A 327 14.67 -18.97 1.42
CA GLY A 327 14.77 -17.82 0.51
C GLY A 327 14.69 -16.50 1.29
N PHE A 328 15.22 -15.43 0.71
CA PHE A 328 15.12 -14.09 1.29
C PHE A 328 13.86 -13.38 0.77
N PRO A 329 12.96 -12.89 1.65
CA PRO A 329 11.81 -12.10 1.20
C PRO A 329 12.23 -10.71 0.68
N PHE A 330 13.34 -10.15 1.19
CA PHE A 330 13.86 -8.85 0.81
C PHE A 330 15.34 -8.90 0.38
N PRO A 331 15.86 -7.86 -0.30
CA PRO A 331 15.04 -6.89 -1.03
C PRO A 331 14.24 -7.63 -2.12
N ILE A 332 13.06 -7.12 -2.45
CA ILE A 332 12.40 -7.52 -3.69
C ILE A 332 13.35 -7.16 -4.83
N VAL A 333 13.50 -8.09 -5.77
CA VAL A 333 14.43 -7.94 -6.88
C VAL A 333 13.61 -7.76 -8.14
N THR A 334 13.89 -6.66 -8.84
CA THR A 334 13.28 -6.34 -10.12
C THR A 334 14.37 -6.31 -11.19
N VAL A 335 14.14 -7.02 -12.29
CA VAL A 335 15.09 -7.11 -13.41
C VAL A 335 14.44 -6.58 -14.68
N LEU A 336 15.09 -5.61 -15.31
CA LEU A 336 14.68 -5.08 -16.61
C LEU A 336 15.19 -5.99 -17.73
N LEU A 337 14.26 -6.51 -18.53
CA LEU A 337 14.55 -7.29 -19.73
C LEU A 337 13.91 -6.64 -20.95
N ASP A 338 14.65 -6.58 -22.06
CA ASP A 338 14.09 -6.23 -23.37
C ASP A 338 14.22 -7.40 -24.36
N LYS A 339 13.76 -7.18 -25.59
CA LYS A 339 13.81 -8.21 -26.65
C LYS A 339 15.23 -8.53 -27.13
N ASN A 340 16.19 -7.66 -26.84
CA ASN A 340 17.60 -7.77 -27.21
C ASN A 340 18.47 -8.29 -26.07
N PHE A 341 17.89 -8.59 -24.91
CA PHE A 341 18.58 -9.14 -23.75
C PHE A 341 19.37 -10.40 -24.13
N ASP A 342 20.63 -10.47 -23.71
CA ASP A 342 21.50 -11.61 -23.97
C ASP A 342 21.20 -12.74 -22.97
N PHE A 343 20.23 -13.59 -23.32
CA PHE A 343 19.84 -14.73 -22.50
C PHE A 343 20.96 -15.79 -22.34
N ASP A 344 22.00 -15.76 -23.18
CA ASP A 344 23.07 -16.77 -23.17
C ASP A 344 24.32 -16.31 -22.41
N GLU A 345 24.34 -15.08 -21.90
CA GLU A 345 25.39 -14.56 -21.03
C GLU A 345 25.47 -15.40 -19.73
N LYS A 346 26.67 -15.94 -19.47
CA LYS A 346 26.89 -16.95 -18.42
C LYS A 346 26.64 -16.42 -17.03
N SER A 347 26.92 -15.14 -16.77
CA SER A 347 26.68 -14.50 -15.47
C SER A 347 25.20 -14.49 -15.06
N TYR A 348 24.27 -14.66 -16.02
CA TYR A 348 22.82 -14.73 -15.75
C TYR A 348 22.33 -16.14 -15.39
N THR A 349 23.19 -17.16 -15.36
CA THR A 349 22.78 -18.53 -15.03
C THR A 349 22.09 -18.60 -13.65
N ASN A 350 22.65 -17.92 -12.65
CA ASN A 350 22.09 -17.92 -11.30
C ASN A 350 20.78 -17.13 -11.19
N LEU A 351 20.56 -16.12 -12.05
CA LEU A 351 19.30 -15.40 -12.16
C LEU A 351 18.15 -16.37 -12.51
N PHE A 352 18.31 -17.16 -13.57
CA PHE A 352 17.26 -18.09 -14.00
C PHE A 352 17.09 -19.29 -13.06
N ARG A 353 18.18 -19.77 -12.43
CA ARG A 353 18.09 -20.77 -11.35
C ARG A 353 17.27 -20.24 -10.17
N CYS A 354 17.49 -18.98 -9.78
CA CYS A 354 16.75 -18.34 -8.69
C CYS A 354 15.27 -18.20 -9.05
N ALA A 355 14.96 -17.86 -10.31
CA ALA A 355 13.58 -17.75 -10.78
C ALA A 355 12.83 -19.08 -10.72
N GLY A 356 13.47 -20.17 -11.15
CA GLY A 356 12.89 -21.51 -11.09
C GLY A 356 12.74 -22.08 -9.68
N LYS A 357 13.70 -21.78 -8.78
CA LYS A 357 13.74 -22.32 -7.41
C LYS A 357 12.89 -21.51 -6.41
N TYR A 358 13.07 -20.19 -6.38
CA TYR A 358 12.47 -19.30 -5.39
C TYR A 358 11.49 -18.27 -5.99
N GLY A 359 11.21 -18.32 -7.29
CA GLY A 359 10.29 -17.36 -7.91
C GLY A 359 10.77 -15.91 -7.93
N MET A 360 12.07 -15.69 -7.78
CA MET A 360 12.69 -14.36 -7.84
C MET A 360 13.66 -14.30 -9.03
N PRO A 361 13.70 -13.21 -9.80
CA PRO A 361 13.12 -11.88 -9.53
C PRO A 361 11.75 -11.66 -10.20
N TYR A 362 11.22 -10.45 -10.03
CA TYR A 362 10.25 -9.87 -10.96
C TYR A 362 10.94 -9.55 -12.29
N PHE A 363 10.36 -10.00 -13.39
CA PHE A 363 10.81 -9.66 -14.73
C PHE A 363 9.94 -8.53 -15.28
N VAL A 364 10.55 -7.37 -15.51
CA VAL A 364 9.88 -6.20 -16.07
C VAL A 364 10.26 -6.06 -17.53
N ASN A 365 9.26 -5.94 -18.39
CA ASN A 365 9.45 -5.73 -19.82
C ASN A 365 9.86 -4.28 -20.08
N ALA A 366 11.14 -4.04 -20.29
CA ALA A 366 11.70 -2.70 -20.47
C ALA A 366 11.12 -1.94 -21.68
N SER A 367 10.52 -2.63 -22.66
CA SER A 367 9.82 -1.98 -23.77
C SER A 367 8.49 -1.33 -23.36
N MET A 368 7.92 -1.74 -22.21
CA MET A 368 6.66 -1.23 -21.67
C MET A 368 6.86 -0.10 -20.65
N VAL A 369 8.10 0.08 -20.16
CA VAL A 369 8.49 1.08 -19.17
C VAL A 369 9.19 2.25 -19.85
N GLN A 370 8.85 3.47 -19.48
CA GLN A 370 9.63 4.63 -19.88
C GLN A 370 10.61 4.92 -18.74
N ARG A 371 11.92 4.84 -18.97
CA ARG A 371 12.91 5.23 -17.97
C ARG A 371 14.02 6.05 -18.59
N ASP A 372 14.02 7.33 -18.28
CA ASP A 372 15.22 8.16 -18.39
C ASP A 372 15.58 8.62 -16.97
N PRO A 373 16.64 8.08 -16.36
CA PRO A 373 17.02 8.43 -14.98
C PRO A 373 17.36 9.91 -14.80
N TYR A 374 17.59 10.66 -15.89
CA TYR A 374 17.92 12.08 -15.85
C TYR A 374 16.83 12.99 -16.41
N ARG A 375 15.77 12.45 -17.04
CA ARG A 375 14.62 13.25 -17.43
C ARG A 375 13.71 13.42 -16.20
N PRO A 376 13.48 14.67 -15.74
CA PRO A 376 12.46 14.89 -14.73
C PRO A 376 11.15 14.28 -15.20
N LEU A 377 10.40 13.67 -14.27
CA LEU A 377 8.97 13.36 -14.48
C LEU A 377 8.30 14.67 -14.93
N ASP A 378 8.10 14.80 -16.24
CA ASP A 378 7.46 15.97 -16.81
C ASP A 378 5.96 15.78 -16.66
N LEU A 379 5.32 16.67 -15.90
CA LEU A 379 3.87 16.71 -15.69
C LEU A 379 3.07 16.73 -17.01
N LYS A 380 3.73 17.08 -18.13
CA LYS A 380 3.14 17.12 -19.48
C LYS A 380 3.19 15.78 -20.23
N HIS A 381 3.94 14.78 -19.78
CA HIS A 381 4.06 13.48 -20.45
C HIS A 381 3.27 12.40 -19.69
N TRP A 382 1.96 12.35 -19.97
CA TRP A 382 0.97 11.47 -19.33
C TRP A 382 1.25 9.96 -19.39
N ASN A 383 1.99 9.51 -20.41
CA ASN A 383 2.26 8.08 -20.63
C ASN A 383 3.46 7.54 -19.85
N TYR A 384 3.92 8.25 -18.82
CA TYR A 384 4.95 7.72 -17.94
C TYR A 384 4.39 6.53 -17.16
N LYS A 385 4.88 5.33 -17.47
CA LYS A 385 4.56 4.10 -16.74
C LYS A 385 5.75 3.76 -15.85
N PRO A 386 5.67 3.99 -14.52
CA PRO A 386 6.74 3.64 -13.61
C PRO A 386 6.85 2.13 -13.50
N GLY A 387 5.73 1.42 -13.35
CA GLY A 387 5.70 -0.01 -13.13
C GLY A 387 5.77 -0.41 -11.66
N PHE A 388 5.45 -1.67 -11.40
CA PHE A 388 5.47 -2.19 -10.04
C PHE A 388 6.92 -2.31 -9.56
N TYR A 389 7.25 -1.68 -8.43
CA TYR A 389 8.61 -1.57 -7.89
C TYR A 389 9.67 -0.96 -8.83
N SER A 390 9.28 -0.17 -9.83
CA SER A 390 10.20 0.43 -10.81
C SER A 390 10.02 1.95 -10.98
N TYR A 391 9.59 2.64 -9.90
CA TYR A 391 9.52 4.09 -9.84
C TYR A 391 10.88 4.77 -10.16
N PRO A 392 10.87 5.95 -10.83
CA PRO A 392 12.03 6.81 -10.96
C PRO A 392 12.69 7.14 -9.63
N GLU A 393 13.96 7.51 -9.70
CA GLU A 393 14.66 8.07 -8.55
C GLU A 393 13.94 9.31 -8.01
N ASN A 394 13.85 9.39 -6.68
CA ASN A 394 13.24 10.47 -5.93
C ASN A 394 11.74 10.67 -6.28
N SER A 395 11.03 9.57 -6.49
CA SER A 395 9.60 9.51 -6.76
C SER A 395 8.97 8.30 -6.06
N GLY A 396 7.66 8.13 -6.17
CA GLY A 396 6.93 7.03 -5.52
C GLY A 396 5.44 7.33 -5.45
N SER A 397 4.74 6.83 -4.44
CA SER A 397 3.34 7.16 -4.18
C SER A 397 3.17 7.93 -2.87
N ILE A 398 2.42 9.03 -2.91
CA ILE A 398 2.05 9.78 -1.71
C ILE A 398 0.95 9.05 -0.90
N GLY A 399 0.27 8.12 -1.55
CA GLY A 399 -0.85 7.40 -0.97
C GLY A 399 -1.66 6.68 -2.04
N THR A 400 -2.27 5.58 -1.59
CA THR A 400 -3.07 4.70 -2.42
C THR A 400 -4.51 4.63 -1.91
N VAL A 401 -5.49 4.66 -2.82
CA VAL A 401 -6.91 4.40 -2.53
C VAL A 401 -7.44 3.33 -3.48
N THR A 402 -7.95 2.22 -2.94
CA THR A 402 -8.53 1.13 -3.73
C THR A 402 -10.06 1.21 -3.73
N ILE A 403 -10.66 1.10 -4.92
CA ILE A 403 -12.11 1.11 -5.13
C ILE A 403 -12.66 -0.32 -5.17
N ASN A 404 -13.78 -0.54 -4.48
CA ASN A 404 -14.50 -1.81 -4.50
C ASN A 404 -15.44 -1.87 -5.73
N LEU A 405 -15.00 -2.53 -6.80
CA LEU A 405 -15.82 -2.65 -8.02
C LEU A 405 -17.00 -3.60 -7.87
N VAL A 406 -16.89 -4.59 -6.97
CA VAL A 406 -17.95 -5.56 -6.72
C VAL A 406 -19.18 -4.87 -6.15
N ARG A 407 -18.96 -4.01 -5.15
CA ARG A 407 -20.02 -3.19 -4.56
C ARG A 407 -20.71 -2.32 -5.61
N LEU A 408 -19.94 -1.65 -6.45
CA LEU A 408 -20.47 -0.77 -7.49
C LEU A 408 -21.31 -1.55 -8.51
N ALA A 409 -20.82 -2.70 -8.96
CA ALA A 409 -21.52 -3.54 -9.94
C ALA A 409 -22.82 -4.15 -9.40
N TRP A 410 -22.84 -4.53 -8.12
CA TRP A 410 -24.04 -5.06 -7.48
C TRP A 410 -25.14 -4.01 -7.32
N LEU A 411 -24.76 -2.80 -6.93
CA LEU A 411 -25.72 -1.72 -6.67
C LEU A 411 -26.26 -1.08 -7.95
N ALA A 412 -25.49 -1.11 -9.04
CA ALA A 412 -25.88 -0.50 -10.30
C ALA A 412 -27.06 -1.24 -10.98
N GLU A 413 -27.98 -0.46 -11.54
CA GLU A 413 -29.06 -1.02 -12.35
C GLU A 413 -28.58 -1.49 -13.74
N ASP A 414 -27.70 -0.70 -14.36
CA ASP A 414 -27.11 -0.97 -15.67
C ASP A 414 -25.68 -0.41 -15.79
N GLU A 415 -25.05 -0.60 -16.96
CA GLU A 415 -23.70 -0.13 -17.24
C GLU A 415 -23.56 1.39 -17.07
N THR A 416 -24.60 2.17 -17.41
CA THR A 416 -24.56 3.64 -17.30
C THR A 416 -24.56 4.08 -15.84
N ASP A 417 -25.40 3.45 -15.03
CA ASP A 417 -25.50 3.72 -13.60
C ASP A 417 -24.21 3.33 -12.85
N PHE A 418 -23.54 2.24 -13.30
CA PHE A 418 -22.22 1.86 -12.81
C PHE A 418 -21.19 2.96 -13.04
N PHE A 419 -21.08 3.50 -14.26
CA PHE A 419 -20.10 4.54 -14.57
C PHE A 419 -20.39 5.85 -13.81
N ARG A 420 -21.65 6.22 -13.64
CA ARG A 420 -22.06 7.36 -12.79
C ARG A 420 -21.58 7.18 -11.35
N SER A 421 -21.82 6.00 -10.77
CA SER A 421 -21.40 5.70 -9.40
C SER A 421 -19.88 5.62 -9.26
N LEU A 422 -19.20 5.10 -10.29
CA LEU A 422 -17.74 5.07 -10.35
C LEU A 422 -17.15 6.48 -10.38
N ASP A 423 -17.75 7.42 -11.13
CA ASP A 423 -17.31 8.82 -11.16
C ASP A 423 -17.42 9.50 -9.79
N GLU A 424 -18.52 9.27 -9.07
CA GLU A 424 -18.72 9.78 -7.71
C GLU A 424 -17.64 9.26 -6.75
N VAL A 425 -17.33 7.96 -6.82
CA VAL A 425 -16.31 7.33 -5.98
C VAL A 425 -14.89 7.74 -6.38
N LEU A 426 -14.61 7.92 -7.67
CA LEU A 426 -13.33 8.45 -8.16
C LEU A 426 -13.10 9.88 -7.68
N ALA A 427 -14.12 10.73 -7.73
CA ALA A 427 -14.03 12.10 -7.22
C ALA A 427 -13.70 12.11 -5.72
N LEU A 428 -14.36 11.25 -4.94
CA LEU A 428 -14.08 11.10 -3.51
C LEU A 428 -12.65 10.61 -3.23
N SER A 429 -12.20 9.62 -4.00
CA SER A 429 -10.86 9.03 -3.88
C SER A 429 -9.76 10.01 -4.28
N CYS A 430 -9.97 10.80 -5.34
CA CYS A 430 -9.03 11.84 -5.73
C CYS A 430 -8.95 12.95 -4.68
N ARG A 431 -10.08 13.34 -4.08
CA ARG A 431 -10.13 14.35 -3.02
C ARG A 431 -9.39 13.91 -1.76
N SER A 432 -9.53 12.65 -1.34
CA SER A 432 -8.80 12.14 -0.17
C SER A 432 -7.29 12.18 -0.38
N LEU A 433 -6.80 11.79 -1.57
CA LEU A 433 -5.38 11.85 -1.92
C LEU A 433 -4.83 13.29 -1.98
N GLN A 434 -5.64 14.24 -2.46
CA GLN A 434 -5.27 15.67 -2.43
C GLN A 434 -5.12 16.19 -1.00
N ILE A 435 -6.09 15.87 -0.13
CA ILE A 435 -6.03 16.24 1.30
C ILE A 435 -4.76 15.65 1.94
N LYS A 436 -4.50 14.34 1.72
CA LYS A 436 -3.30 13.66 2.22
C LYS A 436 -2.04 14.41 1.78
N ARG A 437 -1.90 14.69 0.48
CA ARG A 437 -0.75 15.43 -0.08
C ARG A 437 -0.56 16.81 0.57
N GLN A 438 -1.64 17.57 0.75
CA GLN A 438 -1.56 18.90 1.38
C GLN A 438 -1.08 18.82 2.83
N VAL A 439 -1.62 17.91 3.62
CA VAL A 439 -1.22 17.69 5.02
C VAL A 439 0.24 17.27 5.10
N LEU A 440 0.64 16.25 4.34
CA LEU A 440 2.02 15.76 4.34
C LEU A 440 3.01 16.82 3.87
N THR A 441 2.67 17.61 2.85
CA THR A 441 3.51 18.73 2.39
C THR A 441 3.71 19.78 3.49
N LYS A 442 2.67 20.09 4.26
CA LYS A 442 2.78 21.01 5.41
C LYS A 442 3.69 20.45 6.50
N LEU A 443 3.54 19.16 6.84
CA LEU A 443 4.37 18.49 7.84
C LEU A 443 5.83 18.39 7.41
N PHE A 444 6.09 18.11 6.14
CA PHE A 444 7.42 18.12 5.54
C PHE A 444 8.09 19.47 5.66
N ARG A 445 7.41 20.56 5.28
CA ARG A 445 7.92 21.93 5.45
C ARG A 445 8.12 22.32 6.91
N SER A 446 7.43 21.67 7.84
CA SER A 446 7.58 21.89 9.28
C SER A 446 8.71 21.08 9.90
N GLY A 447 9.41 20.24 9.11
CA GLY A 447 10.56 19.44 9.55
C GLY A 447 10.24 18.06 10.12
N LEU A 448 9.03 17.51 9.88
CA LEU A 448 8.65 16.19 10.41
C LEU A 448 9.37 15.00 9.73
N TYR A 449 9.90 15.18 8.52
CA TYR A 449 10.60 14.12 7.75
C TYR A 449 12.06 14.52 7.45
N PRO A 450 12.92 14.64 8.49
CA PRO A 450 14.27 15.17 8.34
C PRO A 450 15.17 14.34 7.42
N TYR A 451 15.02 13.01 7.38
CA TYR A 451 15.84 12.18 6.49
C TYR A 451 15.34 12.20 5.05
N THR A 452 14.02 12.18 4.85
CA THR A 452 13.40 12.35 3.53
C THR A 452 13.83 13.67 2.88
N ALA A 453 13.91 14.75 3.66
CA ALA A 453 14.35 16.07 3.20
C ALA A 453 15.81 16.13 2.69
N CYS A 454 16.60 15.08 2.91
CA CYS A 454 17.97 14.98 2.38
C CYS A 454 17.99 14.52 0.92
N TYR A 455 16.92 13.86 0.47
CA TYR A 455 16.83 13.25 -0.85
C TYR A 455 15.87 13.99 -1.78
N ILE A 456 14.81 14.59 -1.22
CA ILE A 456 13.78 15.30 -1.99
C ILE A 456 13.47 16.66 -1.37
N ASP A 457 13.09 17.61 -2.21
CA ASP A 457 12.67 18.96 -1.78
C ASP A 457 11.14 19.12 -1.73
N SER A 458 10.41 18.23 -2.41
CA SER A 458 8.94 18.26 -2.48
C SER A 458 8.36 16.89 -2.84
N PHE A 459 7.06 16.71 -2.57
CA PHE A 459 6.32 15.52 -3.00
C PHE A 459 5.75 15.62 -4.43
N GLU A 460 6.12 16.63 -5.23
CA GLU A 460 5.55 16.86 -6.58
C GLU A 460 5.76 15.68 -7.53
N ARG A 461 6.83 14.92 -7.34
CA ARG A 461 7.16 13.71 -8.12
C ARG A 461 6.47 12.44 -7.65
N HIS A 462 5.70 12.49 -6.56
CA HIS A 462 5.01 11.33 -6.02
C HIS A 462 3.61 11.25 -6.60
N PHE A 463 3.19 10.07 -7.06
CA PHE A 463 1.87 9.80 -7.61
C PHE A 463 0.79 9.74 -6.52
N SER A 464 -0.43 10.09 -6.89
CA SER A 464 -1.65 9.82 -6.16
C SER A 464 -2.31 8.60 -6.81
N THR A 465 -2.29 7.46 -6.12
CA THR A 465 -2.56 6.16 -6.73
C THR A 465 -3.98 5.70 -6.49
N ILE A 466 -4.67 5.35 -7.58
CA ILE A 466 -5.98 4.68 -7.53
C ILE A 466 -5.78 3.21 -7.87
N GLY A 467 -6.28 2.35 -6.99
CA GLY A 467 -6.39 0.92 -7.21
C GLY A 467 -7.83 0.48 -7.42
N ILE A 468 -7.99 -0.72 -7.96
CA ILE A 468 -9.28 -1.43 -8.03
C ILE A 468 -9.13 -2.84 -7.48
N VAL A 469 -10.23 -3.43 -7.03
CA VAL A 469 -10.31 -4.85 -6.65
C VAL A 469 -11.62 -5.45 -7.13
N GLY A 470 -11.57 -6.72 -7.54
CA GLY A 470 -12.74 -7.54 -7.78
C GLY A 470 -13.42 -7.33 -9.13
N MET A 471 -12.67 -7.02 -10.20
CA MET A 471 -13.27 -6.92 -11.54
C MET A 471 -13.97 -8.23 -11.97
N ASN A 472 -13.41 -9.38 -11.56
CA ASN A 472 -14.01 -10.69 -11.77
C ASN A 472 -15.39 -10.80 -11.15
N GLU A 473 -15.47 -10.54 -9.85
CA GLU A 473 -16.72 -10.61 -9.10
C GLU A 473 -17.70 -9.50 -9.49
N ALA A 474 -17.19 -8.34 -9.93
CA ALA A 474 -18.01 -7.29 -10.51
C ALA A 474 -18.75 -7.77 -11.77
N GLY A 475 -18.07 -8.49 -12.67
CA GLY A 475 -18.69 -9.11 -13.84
C GLY A 475 -19.78 -10.13 -13.50
N ILE A 476 -19.56 -10.92 -12.44
CA ILE A 476 -20.53 -11.93 -11.97
C ILE A 476 -21.79 -11.26 -11.39
N ASN A 477 -21.61 -10.20 -10.59
CA ASN A 477 -22.72 -9.52 -9.90
C ASN A 477 -23.45 -8.50 -10.77
N ALA A 478 -22.81 -7.90 -11.77
CA ALA A 478 -23.43 -6.93 -12.66
C ALA A 478 -24.65 -7.52 -13.38
N LYS A 479 -25.82 -6.87 -13.21
CA LYS A 479 -27.10 -7.35 -13.74
C LYS A 479 -27.08 -7.57 -15.26
N TRP A 480 -26.27 -6.78 -15.99
CA TRP A 480 -26.12 -6.79 -17.44
C TRP A 480 -25.00 -7.70 -17.99
N LEU A 481 -24.15 -8.28 -17.14
CA LEU A 481 -23.05 -9.17 -17.57
C LEU A 481 -23.25 -10.60 -17.08
N GLN A 482 -23.32 -10.79 -15.76
CA GLN A 482 -23.48 -12.07 -15.07
C GLN A 482 -22.44 -13.13 -15.46
N LYS A 483 -21.19 -12.71 -15.75
CA LYS A 483 -20.09 -13.57 -16.22
C LYS A 483 -18.75 -13.14 -15.61
N ASP A 484 -17.86 -14.10 -15.36
CA ASP A 484 -16.50 -13.88 -14.86
C ASP A 484 -15.53 -13.32 -15.92
N MET A 485 -14.28 -13.05 -15.52
CA MET A 485 -13.21 -12.51 -16.39
C MET A 485 -12.69 -13.49 -17.47
N GLY A 486 -13.06 -14.77 -17.42
CA GLY A 486 -12.78 -15.70 -18.51
C GLY A 486 -13.60 -15.40 -19.78
N HIS A 487 -14.71 -14.66 -19.65
CA HIS A 487 -15.60 -14.35 -20.74
C HIS A 487 -15.28 -13.01 -21.42
N LYS A 488 -15.32 -13.00 -22.77
CA LYS A 488 -15.06 -11.81 -23.60
C LYS A 488 -15.88 -10.58 -23.22
N SER A 489 -17.15 -10.76 -22.85
CA SER A 489 -18.04 -9.65 -22.43
C SER A 489 -17.53 -8.94 -21.18
N THR A 490 -17.01 -9.69 -20.21
CA THR A 490 -16.47 -9.13 -18.97
C THR A 490 -15.09 -8.53 -19.19
N GLN A 491 -14.28 -9.13 -20.08
CA GLN A 491 -13.00 -8.54 -20.52
C GLN A 491 -13.22 -7.19 -21.23
N GLU A 492 -14.23 -7.09 -22.10
CA GLU A 492 -14.63 -5.83 -22.74
C GLU A 492 -15.07 -4.78 -21.73
N PHE A 493 -15.89 -5.18 -20.75
CA PHE A 493 -16.30 -4.28 -19.67
C PHE A 493 -15.10 -3.82 -18.83
N ALA A 494 -14.19 -4.72 -18.44
CA ALA A 494 -12.98 -4.37 -17.71
C ALA A 494 -12.13 -3.34 -18.46
N ARG A 495 -11.96 -3.51 -19.78
CA ARG A 495 -11.23 -2.54 -20.62
C ARG A 495 -11.91 -1.16 -20.64
N LYS A 496 -13.25 -1.11 -20.70
CA LYS A 496 -13.99 0.16 -20.61
C LYS A 496 -13.79 0.82 -19.24
N VAL A 497 -13.92 0.05 -18.15
CA VAL A 497 -13.75 0.57 -16.78
C VAL A 497 -12.34 1.12 -16.57
N LEU A 498 -11.30 0.38 -16.92
CA LEU A 498 -9.91 0.81 -16.76
C LEU A 498 -9.59 2.05 -17.62
N SER A 499 -10.09 2.09 -18.86
CA SER A 499 -9.91 3.25 -19.74
C SER A 499 -10.61 4.49 -19.19
N HIS A 500 -11.84 4.34 -18.69
CA HIS A 500 -12.60 5.42 -18.07
C HIS A 500 -11.91 5.98 -16.83
N ILE A 501 -11.45 5.11 -15.93
CA ILE A 501 -10.68 5.53 -14.75
C ILE A 501 -9.45 6.33 -15.18
N ARG A 502 -8.69 5.82 -16.15
CA ARG A 502 -7.51 6.51 -16.67
C ARG A 502 -7.87 7.91 -17.20
N ASP A 503 -8.92 8.03 -18.00
CA ASP A 503 -9.37 9.31 -18.57
C ASP A 503 -9.82 10.31 -17.48
N VAL A 504 -10.42 9.83 -16.39
CA VAL A 504 -10.77 10.67 -15.23
C VAL A 504 -9.51 11.15 -14.51
N LEU A 505 -8.57 10.25 -14.21
CA LEU A 505 -7.30 10.61 -13.55
C LEU A 505 -6.48 11.61 -14.37
N MET A 506 -6.57 11.50 -15.70
CA MET A 506 -5.95 12.39 -16.67
C MET A 506 -6.43 13.83 -16.51
N LYS A 507 -7.76 14.01 -16.46
CA LYS A 507 -8.40 15.30 -16.20
C LYS A 507 -8.06 15.84 -14.80
N GLN A 508 -7.98 14.95 -13.80
CA GLN A 508 -7.59 15.34 -12.44
C GLN A 508 -6.14 15.84 -12.38
N GLN A 509 -5.21 15.16 -13.05
CA GLN A 509 -3.82 15.59 -13.15
C GLN A 509 -3.69 16.97 -13.82
N GLU A 510 -4.43 17.21 -14.91
CA GLU A 510 -4.44 18.51 -15.60
C GLU A 510 -4.94 19.64 -14.69
N SER A 511 -6.02 19.40 -13.95
CA SER A 511 -6.64 20.43 -13.09
C SER A 511 -5.89 20.71 -11.78
N THR A 512 -5.19 19.72 -11.25
CA THR A 512 -4.54 19.80 -9.92
C THR A 512 -3.04 19.97 -9.99
N HIS A 513 -2.46 19.76 -11.17
CA HIS A 513 -1.01 19.69 -11.39
C HIS A 513 -0.29 18.65 -10.49
N CYS A 514 -1.02 17.61 -10.06
CA CYS A 514 -0.48 16.49 -9.29
C CYS A 514 -0.44 15.23 -10.16
N LEU A 515 0.55 14.37 -9.95
CA LEU A 515 0.65 13.10 -10.66
C LEU A 515 -0.42 12.11 -10.16
N TYR A 516 -1.10 11.42 -11.07
CA TYR A 516 -2.02 10.33 -10.77
C TYR A 516 -1.69 9.08 -11.57
N ASN A 517 -1.90 7.90 -10.99
CA ASN A 517 -1.76 6.62 -11.69
C ASN A 517 -2.85 5.63 -11.27
N LEU A 518 -3.12 4.69 -12.18
CA LEU A 518 -3.97 3.52 -11.97
C LEU A 518 -3.09 2.28 -11.78
N GLU A 519 -3.23 1.62 -10.64
CA GLU A 519 -2.37 0.52 -10.19
C GLU A 519 -3.20 -0.70 -9.79
N ALA A 520 -2.73 -1.90 -10.17
CA ALA A 520 -3.24 -3.15 -9.66
C ALA A 520 -2.62 -3.42 -8.28
N THR A 521 -3.10 -2.69 -7.28
CA THR A 521 -2.64 -2.80 -5.88
C THR A 521 -2.65 -4.26 -5.43
N PRO A 522 -1.66 -4.76 -4.68
CA PRO A 522 -1.63 -6.16 -4.20
C PRO A 522 -2.85 -6.63 -3.41
N ALA A 523 -3.56 -5.69 -2.78
CA ALA A 523 -4.83 -5.90 -2.08
C ALA A 523 -4.79 -7.01 -1.01
N GLU A 524 -3.64 -7.21 -0.34
CA GLU A 524 -3.39 -8.35 0.56
C GLU A 524 -4.46 -8.51 1.65
N SER A 525 -4.87 -7.41 2.27
CA SER A 525 -5.95 -7.40 3.27
C SER A 525 -7.25 -6.83 2.73
N VAL A 526 -7.16 -5.99 1.69
CA VAL A 526 -8.29 -5.24 1.13
C VAL A 526 -9.31 -6.15 0.47
N SER A 527 -8.85 -7.16 -0.28
CA SER A 527 -9.73 -8.10 -0.98
C SER A 527 -10.65 -8.86 -0.02
N TYR A 528 -10.12 -9.33 1.11
CA TYR A 528 -10.89 -10.00 2.16
C TYR A 528 -11.81 -9.03 2.88
N ARG A 529 -11.30 -7.84 3.23
CA ARG A 529 -12.08 -6.80 3.91
C ARG A 529 -13.32 -6.39 3.12
N PHE A 530 -13.18 -6.21 1.80
CA PHE A 530 -14.32 -5.89 0.94
C PHE A 530 -15.30 -7.04 0.86
N ALA A 531 -14.85 -8.27 0.61
CA ALA A 531 -15.71 -9.43 0.54
C ALA A 531 -16.54 -9.63 1.83
N LYS A 532 -15.89 -9.54 3.00
CA LYS A 532 -16.56 -9.66 4.30
C LYS A 532 -17.62 -8.57 4.52
N LYS A 533 -17.27 -7.30 4.28
CA LYS A 533 -18.21 -6.18 4.44
C LYS A 533 -19.39 -6.26 3.48
N ASP A 534 -19.13 -6.65 2.24
CA ASP A 534 -20.16 -6.80 1.21
C ASP A 534 -21.10 -7.95 1.53
N GLN A 535 -20.58 -9.07 2.06
CA GLN A 535 -21.39 -10.19 2.54
C GLN A 535 -22.31 -9.77 3.70
N ASP A 536 -21.79 -9.01 4.68
CA ASP A 536 -22.58 -8.55 5.83
C ASP A 536 -23.72 -7.61 5.40
N LEU A 537 -23.46 -6.73 4.42
CA LEU A 537 -24.42 -5.72 3.95
C LEU A 537 -25.38 -6.26 2.88
N TYR A 538 -24.92 -7.18 2.04
CA TYR A 538 -25.63 -7.69 0.87
C TYR A 538 -25.50 -9.22 0.77
N PRO A 539 -26.11 -9.98 1.70
CA PRO A 539 -26.03 -11.43 1.70
C PRO A 539 -26.66 -12.09 0.46
N ALA A 540 -27.41 -11.34 -0.34
CA ALA A 540 -28.02 -11.80 -1.60
C ALA A 540 -27.10 -11.68 -2.83
N MET A 541 -25.88 -11.10 -2.69
CA MET A 541 -24.91 -11.06 -3.79
C MET A 541 -24.61 -12.48 -4.30
N LYS A 542 -24.40 -12.63 -5.61
CA LYS A 542 -24.04 -13.93 -6.19
C LYS A 542 -22.69 -14.44 -5.68
N THR A 543 -21.82 -13.52 -5.30
CA THR A 543 -20.50 -13.79 -4.73
C THR A 543 -20.48 -13.71 -3.21
N ALA A 544 -21.64 -13.66 -2.54
CA ALA A 544 -21.70 -13.76 -1.09
C ALA A 544 -21.13 -15.12 -0.65
N GLY A 545 -20.29 -15.13 0.38
CA GLY A 545 -19.59 -16.33 0.85
C GLY A 545 -18.23 -16.59 0.17
N ILE A 546 -17.84 -15.80 -0.83
CA ILE A 546 -16.44 -15.77 -1.27
C ILE A 546 -15.61 -15.10 -0.19
N VAL A 547 -14.53 -15.74 0.24
CA VAL A 547 -13.66 -15.26 1.33
C VAL A 547 -12.85 -14.03 0.91
N SER A 548 -12.44 -13.95 -0.35
CA SER A 548 -11.62 -12.85 -0.86
C SER A 548 -11.91 -12.58 -2.35
N TYR A 549 -11.99 -11.31 -2.74
CA TYR A 549 -12.17 -10.91 -4.13
C TYR A 549 -10.87 -11.06 -4.95
N THR A 550 -11.03 -11.32 -6.24
CA THR A 550 -9.91 -11.44 -7.16
C THR A 550 -9.17 -10.11 -7.24
N ASN A 551 -7.83 -10.16 -7.20
CA ASN A 551 -7.04 -8.94 -7.17
C ASN A 551 -7.22 -8.13 -8.45
N SER A 552 -7.49 -6.82 -8.34
CA SER A 552 -7.57 -5.88 -9.46
C SER A 552 -8.47 -6.36 -10.62
N SER A 553 -7.88 -6.60 -11.79
CA SER A 553 -8.50 -7.14 -13.00
C SER A 553 -7.84 -8.44 -13.47
N GLN A 554 -7.30 -9.21 -12.54
CA GLN A 554 -6.73 -10.53 -12.83
C GLN A 554 -7.83 -11.52 -13.22
N LEU A 555 -7.42 -12.62 -13.84
CA LEU A 555 -8.28 -13.81 -14.00
C LEU A 555 -8.60 -14.41 -12.62
N PRO A 556 -9.73 -15.13 -12.48
CA PRO A 556 -10.06 -15.83 -11.24
C PRO A 556 -8.94 -16.80 -10.85
N LEU A 557 -8.77 -17.06 -9.55
CA LEU A 557 -7.72 -17.97 -9.05
C LEU A 557 -7.90 -19.40 -9.56
N GLU A 558 -9.14 -19.80 -9.80
CA GLU A 558 -9.56 -21.10 -10.30
C GLU A 558 -9.46 -21.22 -11.83
N ASN A 559 -8.87 -20.23 -12.51
CA ASN A 559 -8.75 -20.22 -13.96
C ASN A 559 -7.99 -21.46 -14.46
N GLU A 560 -8.65 -22.24 -15.33
CA GLU A 560 -8.11 -23.48 -15.92
C GLU A 560 -7.50 -23.27 -17.32
N GLU A 561 -7.48 -22.02 -17.82
CA GLU A 561 -6.90 -21.70 -19.12
C GLU A 561 -5.38 -21.95 -19.13
N ASP A 562 -4.85 -22.28 -20.30
CA ASP A 562 -3.40 -22.36 -20.53
C ASP A 562 -2.68 -21.03 -20.20
N LEU A 563 -1.40 -21.10 -19.85
CA LEU A 563 -0.59 -19.91 -19.53
C LEU A 563 -0.60 -18.90 -20.69
N PHE A 564 -0.40 -19.34 -21.93
CA PHE A 564 -0.34 -18.43 -23.07
C PHE A 564 -1.70 -17.85 -23.40
N ALA A 565 -2.79 -18.60 -23.24
CA ALA A 565 -4.15 -18.06 -23.33
C ALA A 565 -4.41 -16.98 -22.25
N SER A 566 -3.98 -17.24 -21.02
CA SER A 566 -4.08 -16.30 -19.91
C SER A 566 -3.28 -15.02 -20.17
N LEU A 567 -2.06 -15.14 -20.71
CA LEU A 567 -1.21 -14.02 -21.12
C LEU A 567 -1.86 -13.19 -22.24
N GLN A 568 -2.49 -13.83 -23.24
CA GLN A 568 -3.22 -13.13 -24.32
C GLN A 568 -4.40 -12.30 -23.77
N ILE A 569 -5.12 -12.83 -22.78
CA ILE A 569 -6.20 -12.06 -22.14
C ILE A 569 -5.60 -10.89 -21.36
N GLN A 570 -4.62 -11.17 -20.50
CA GLN A 570 -4.07 -10.20 -19.57
C GLN A 570 -3.28 -9.08 -20.26
N GLU A 571 -2.59 -9.30 -21.38
CA GLU A 571 -1.85 -8.22 -22.05
C GLU A 571 -2.77 -7.09 -22.54
N THR A 572 -4.00 -7.41 -22.95
CA THR A 572 -4.98 -6.41 -23.41
C THR A 572 -5.57 -5.58 -22.28
N ILE A 573 -5.47 -6.07 -21.04
CA ILE A 573 -6.03 -5.45 -19.83
C ILE A 573 -4.93 -4.73 -19.06
N GLN A 574 -3.82 -5.41 -18.77
CA GLN A 574 -2.70 -4.89 -17.99
C GLN A 574 -2.03 -3.68 -18.67
N SER A 575 -2.02 -3.64 -20.00
CA SER A 575 -1.52 -2.48 -20.76
C SER A 575 -2.31 -1.19 -20.54
N LEU A 576 -3.53 -1.26 -19.97
CA LEU A 576 -4.33 -0.08 -19.63
C LEU A 576 -3.90 0.57 -18.31
N TYR A 577 -3.22 -0.16 -17.44
CA TYR A 577 -2.60 0.41 -16.25
C TYR A 577 -1.41 1.30 -16.65
N ASN A 578 -1.27 2.40 -15.92
CA ASN A 578 -0.14 3.33 -16.02
C ASN A 578 0.60 3.51 -14.68
N GLY A 579 0.21 2.75 -13.65
CA GLY A 579 0.97 2.50 -12.43
C GLY A 579 1.54 1.09 -12.42
N GLY A 580 1.67 0.49 -11.24
CA GLY A 580 2.10 -0.89 -11.10
C GLY A 580 1.02 -1.90 -11.51
N VAL A 581 1.41 -2.95 -12.21
CA VAL A 581 0.63 -4.18 -12.40
C VAL A 581 1.59 -5.35 -12.27
N SER A 582 1.13 -6.60 -12.15
CA SER A 582 2.01 -7.77 -12.24
C SER A 582 1.24 -9.02 -12.60
N PHE A 583 1.82 -9.86 -13.46
CA PHE A 583 1.26 -11.17 -13.77
C PHE A 583 2.01 -12.28 -13.03
N SER A 584 1.31 -12.97 -12.12
CA SER A 584 1.87 -14.11 -11.38
C SER A 584 1.67 -15.41 -12.14
N ILE A 585 2.72 -16.23 -12.25
CA ILE A 585 2.66 -17.58 -12.84
C ILE A 585 2.76 -18.58 -11.69
N PRO A 586 1.63 -19.00 -11.07
CA PRO A 586 1.64 -20.00 -10.00
C PRO A 586 2.15 -21.34 -10.51
N MET A 587 3.03 -21.98 -9.73
CA MET A 587 3.61 -23.29 -10.06
C MET A 587 3.54 -24.21 -8.85
N ALA A 588 3.13 -25.46 -9.06
CA ALA A 588 2.96 -26.45 -7.98
C ALA A 588 4.29 -26.82 -7.29
N LYS A 589 5.41 -26.65 -7.98
CA LYS A 589 6.77 -26.93 -7.53
C LYS A 589 7.77 -26.05 -8.30
N GLY A 590 8.99 -25.95 -7.82
CA GLY A 590 10.08 -25.27 -8.53
C GLY A 590 10.48 -25.99 -9.82
N MET A 591 10.98 -25.24 -10.79
CA MET A 591 11.50 -25.74 -12.07
C MET A 591 13.03 -25.80 -12.01
N GLU A 592 13.60 -27.01 -11.99
CA GLU A 592 15.05 -27.20 -11.86
C GLU A 592 15.81 -26.99 -13.18
N ASP A 593 15.18 -27.28 -14.31
CA ASP A 593 15.79 -27.04 -15.63
C ASP A 593 15.89 -25.54 -15.91
N THR A 594 17.11 -25.02 -15.74
CA THR A 594 17.43 -23.61 -15.96
C THR A 594 17.21 -23.20 -17.42
N THR A 595 17.39 -24.12 -18.37
CA THR A 595 17.17 -23.86 -19.79
C THR A 595 15.69 -23.70 -20.09
N ALA A 596 14.83 -24.51 -19.46
CA ALA A 596 13.38 -24.37 -19.57
C ALA A 596 12.91 -23.03 -18.98
N VAL A 597 13.38 -22.66 -17.78
CA VAL A 597 13.07 -21.36 -17.16
C VAL A 597 13.46 -20.21 -18.09
N LYS A 598 14.70 -20.24 -18.60
CA LYS A 598 15.21 -19.24 -19.54
C LYS A 598 14.33 -19.13 -20.78
N THR A 599 13.96 -20.27 -21.37
CA THR A 599 13.14 -20.35 -22.58
C THR A 599 11.75 -19.77 -22.35
N LEU A 600 11.14 -20.05 -21.20
CA LEU A 600 9.83 -19.51 -20.82
C LEU A 600 9.89 -17.98 -20.68
N VAL A 601 10.82 -17.46 -19.87
CA VAL A 601 11.01 -16.01 -19.66
C VAL A 601 11.27 -15.30 -21.00
N GLN A 602 12.16 -15.87 -21.82
CA GLN A 602 12.46 -15.33 -23.14
C GLN A 602 11.24 -15.32 -24.06
N SER A 603 10.43 -16.38 -24.04
CA SER A 603 9.21 -16.47 -24.86
C SER A 603 8.20 -15.41 -24.46
N ILE A 604 7.98 -15.21 -23.16
CA ILE A 604 7.07 -14.17 -22.66
C ILE A 604 7.53 -12.78 -23.09
N ILE A 605 8.80 -12.43 -22.85
CA ILE A 605 9.36 -11.10 -23.21
C ILE A 605 9.33 -10.85 -24.74
N LYS A 606 9.55 -11.87 -25.56
CA LYS A 606 9.57 -11.72 -27.02
C LYS A 606 8.18 -11.59 -27.63
N HIS A 607 7.20 -12.33 -27.11
CA HIS A 607 5.91 -12.52 -27.77
C HIS A 607 4.75 -11.77 -27.14
N PHE A 608 4.85 -11.33 -25.88
CA PHE A 608 3.75 -10.68 -25.16
C PHE A 608 4.10 -9.26 -24.74
N SER A 609 3.07 -8.42 -24.67
CA SER A 609 3.19 -7.04 -24.16
C SER A 609 2.71 -6.95 -22.71
N ILE A 610 3.11 -7.92 -21.88
CA ILE A 610 2.90 -7.88 -20.44
C ILE A 610 3.93 -6.93 -19.82
N TYR A 611 3.46 -6.14 -18.86
CA TYR A 611 4.27 -5.11 -18.22
C TYR A 611 5.40 -5.74 -17.40
N ASP A 612 5.03 -6.70 -16.57
CA ASP A 612 5.91 -7.43 -15.66
C ASP A 612 5.26 -8.75 -15.26
N PHE A 613 6.09 -9.73 -14.96
CA PHE A 613 5.64 -11.03 -14.53
C PHE A 613 6.66 -11.71 -13.62
N MET A 614 6.21 -12.76 -12.95
CA MET A 614 7.03 -13.53 -12.02
C MET A 614 6.62 -14.99 -12.03
N LEU A 615 7.60 -15.86 -11.87
CA LEU A 615 7.37 -17.26 -11.54
C LEU A 615 7.04 -17.35 -10.05
N SER A 616 6.06 -18.18 -9.70
CA SER A 616 5.61 -18.33 -8.31
C SER A 616 5.53 -19.81 -7.90
N PRO A 617 6.68 -20.52 -7.84
CA PRO A 617 6.74 -21.88 -7.31
C PRO A 617 6.42 -21.98 -5.83
N VAL A 618 5.69 -23.03 -5.48
CA VAL A 618 5.55 -23.49 -4.10
C VAL A 618 6.76 -24.33 -3.71
N TYR A 619 7.29 -24.11 -2.51
CA TYR A 619 8.35 -24.93 -1.93
C TYR A 619 8.15 -25.11 -0.44
N SER A 620 8.86 -26.06 0.15
CA SER A 620 8.78 -26.39 1.58
C SER A 620 10.17 -26.42 2.18
N ILE A 621 10.30 -26.05 3.45
CA ILE A 621 11.55 -26.07 4.20
C ILE A 621 11.43 -27.04 5.36
N CYS A 622 12.30 -28.05 5.37
CA CYS A 622 12.51 -28.92 6.52
C CYS A 622 13.49 -28.26 7.51
N PRO A 623 13.21 -28.25 8.82
CA PRO A 623 14.09 -27.64 9.81
C PRO A 623 15.50 -28.26 9.88
N ASP A 624 15.65 -29.52 9.45
CA ASP A 624 16.93 -30.25 9.49
C ASP A 624 17.57 -30.39 8.11
N HIS A 625 16.75 -30.58 7.06
CA HIS A 625 17.21 -30.95 5.71
C HIS A 625 17.10 -29.82 4.68
N GLY A 626 16.52 -28.67 5.04
CA GLY A 626 16.45 -27.50 4.17
C GLY A 626 15.39 -27.62 3.07
N TYR A 627 15.72 -27.09 1.89
CA TYR A 627 14.79 -26.88 0.78
C TYR A 627 14.24 -28.19 0.17
N ILE A 628 12.92 -28.22 -0.06
CA ILE A 628 12.19 -29.28 -0.74
C ILE A 628 11.26 -28.62 -1.78
N SER A 629 11.35 -29.05 -3.04
CA SER A 629 10.50 -28.51 -4.11
C SER A 629 9.05 -28.97 -3.95
N GLY A 630 8.10 -28.03 -4.08
CA GLY A 630 6.66 -28.29 -3.97
C GLY A 630 6.09 -28.23 -2.55
N LEU A 631 4.78 -28.51 -2.47
CA LEU A 631 4.04 -28.58 -1.19
C LEU A 631 4.30 -29.93 -0.52
N VAL A 632 5.12 -29.92 0.52
CA VAL A 632 5.49 -31.09 1.32
C VAL A 632 5.27 -30.72 2.79
N LYS A 633 4.26 -31.31 3.44
CA LYS A 633 3.94 -31.01 4.85
C LYS A 633 4.82 -31.75 5.85
N GLN A 634 5.32 -32.93 5.47
CA GLN A 634 6.21 -33.76 6.28
C GLN A 634 7.44 -34.15 5.47
N CYS A 635 8.62 -33.96 6.06
CA CYS A 635 9.89 -34.23 5.40
C CYS A 635 10.00 -35.73 5.06
N PRO A 636 10.30 -36.11 3.81
CA PRO A 636 10.45 -37.52 3.43
C PRO A 636 11.67 -38.21 4.05
N GLN A 637 12.61 -37.44 4.64
CA GLN A 637 13.83 -37.97 5.24
C GLN A 637 13.76 -38.12 6.77
N CYS A 638 13.02 -37.25 7.47
CA CYS A 638 12.94 -37.28 8.95
C CYS A 638 11.52 -37.12 9.52
N GLU A 639 10.49 -37.07 8.67
CA GLU A 639 9.07 -37.00 9.04
C GLU A 639 8.66 -35.74 9.84
N LYS A 640 9.61 -34.86 10.18
CA LYS A 640 9.35 -33.56 10.80
C LYS A 640 8.46 -32.69 9.90
N GLU A 641 7.63 -31.88 10.55
CA GLU A 641 6.80 -30.89 9.88
C GLU A 641 7.66 -29.88 9.11
N CYS A 642 7.25 -29.60 7.87
CA CYS A 642 7.91 -28.64 7.00
C CYS A 642 7.11 -27.34 6.93
N THR A 643 7.82 -26.22 6.85
CA THR A 643 7.21 -24.92 6.60
C THR A 643 7.00 -24.76 5.09
N VAL A 644 5.76 -24.64 4.64
CA VAL A 644 5.44 -24.36 3.24
C VAL A 644 5.60 -22.87 2.99
N TRP A 645 6.20 -22.51 1.86
CA TRP A 645 6.37 -21.14 1.39
C TRP A 645 5.67 -20.97 0.05
N ALA A 646 4.91 -19.89 -0.06
CA ALA A 646 4.26 -19.48 -1.29
C ALA A 646 4.24 -17.95 -1.35
N ARG A 647 4.01 -17.43 -2.56
CA ARG A 647 3.81 -16.00 -2.77
C ARG A 647 2.32 -15.71 -2.72
N MET A 648 1.87 -15.08 -1.64
CA MET A 648 0.55 -14.46 -1.59
C MET A 648 0.75 -12.95 -1.78
N ALA A 649 -0.04 -12.34 -2.65
CA ALA A 649 -0.05 -10.89 -2.87
C ALA A 649 1.32 -10.20 -3.15
N GLY A 650 2.31 -10.94 -3.69
CA GLY A 650 3.50 -10.36 -4.32
C GLY A 650 4.84 -10.59 -3.62
N TYR A 651 4.89 -11.16 -2.42
CA TYR A 651 6.17 -11.61 -1.83
C TYR A 651 6.02 -12.95 -1.11
N TYR A 652 7.14 -13.63 -0.91
CA TYR A 652 7.17 -14.95 -0.28
C TYR A 652 7.05 -14.84 1.23
N HIS A 653 6.24 -15.71 1.81
CA HIS A 653 6.14 -15.89 3.25
C HIS A 653 5.76 -17.34 3.59
N PRO A 654 6.02 -17.77 4.83
CA PRO A 654 5.47 -19.00 5.36
C PRO A 654 3.95 -19.02 5.23
N VAL A 655 3.39 -20.09 4.67
CA VAL A 655 1.95 -20.27 4.52
C VAL A 655 1.37 -20.75 5.83
N ASN A 656 0.57 -19.91 6.48
CA ASN A 656 -0.22 -20.31 7.63
C ASN A 656 -1.56 -20.91 7.20
N PHE A 657 -1.65 -22.24 7.17
CA PHE A 657 -2.89 -22.94 6.82
C PHE A 657 -4.00 -22.83 7.88
N GLN A 658 -3.73 -22.24 9.04
CA GLN A 658 -4.77 -21.93 10.03
C GLN A 658 -5.58 -20.69 9.64
N ASN A 659 -4.99 -19.74 8.91
CA ASN A 659 -5.71 -18.60 8.37
C ASN A 659 -6.66 -19.06 7.26
N GLU A 660 -7.96 -18.81 7.45
CA GLU A 660 -9.00 -19.24 6.54
C GLU A 660 -8.82 -18.64 5.13
N LYS A 661 -8.52 -17.35 5.05
CA LYS A 661 -8.29 -16.66 3.78
C LYS A 661 -7.12 -17.28 3.04
N VAL A 662 -5.95 -17.38 3.69
CA VAL A 662 -4.74 -17.94 3.09
C VAL A 662 -4.99 -19.35 2.59
N ARG A 663 -5.63 -20.18 3.43
CA ARG A 663 -5.99 -21.55 3.07
C ARG A 663 -6.93 -21.59 1.85
N GLN A 664 -7.97 -20.77 1.81
CA GLN A 664 -8.95 -20.77 0.72
C GLN A 664 -8.34 -20.25 -0.58
N ASP A 665 -7.63 -19.12 -0.55
CA ASP A 665 -6.97 -18.55 -1.73
C ASP A 665 -5.94 -19.54 -2.29
N PHE A 666 -5.17 -20.20 -1.42
CA PHE A 666 -4.20 -21.21 -1.82
C PHE A 666 -4.86 -22.47 -2.44
N ILE A 667 -6.00 -22.93 -1.89
CA ILE A 667 -6.75 -24.07 -2.45
C ILE A 667 -7.36 -23.72 -3.81
N ARG A 668 -7.85 -22.50 -3.97
CA ARG A 668 -8.49 -22.02 -5.20
C ARG A 668 -7.49 -21.80 -6.33
N GLN A 669 -6.23 -21.52 -6.01
CA GLN A 669 -5.21 -21.22 -7.01
C GLN A 669 -4.84 -22.46 -7.84
N HIS A 670 -5.14 -22.41 -9.13
CA HIS A 670 -4.73 -23.45 -10.09
C HIS A 670 -3.34 -23.13 -10.66
N PRO A 671 -2.30 -23.94 -10.35
CA PRO A 671 -0.97 -23.74 -10.91
C PRO A 671 -0.93 -24.10 -12.39
N TYR A 672 -0.14 -23.36 -13.17
CA TYR A 672 0.09 -23.69 -14.58
C TYR A 672 0.96 -24.94 -14.71
N ILE A 673 0.65 -25.78 -15.70
CA ILE A 673 1.47 -26.93 -16.09
C ILE A 673 2.47 -26.42 -17.14
N LEU A 674 3.76 -26.43 -16.79
CA LEU A 674 4.85 -25.86 -17.60
C LEU A 674 5.81 -26.92 -18.15
N GLU A 675 5.52 -28.21 -17.90
CA GLU A 675 6.32 -29.37 -18.34
C GLU A 675 5.98 -29.82 -19.76
#